data_AF-G0HHA2-F1
#
_entry.id   AF-G0HHA2-F1
#
_cell.length_a   1.000
_cell.length_b   1.000
_cell.length_c   1.000
_cell.angle_alpha   90.00
_cell.angle_beta   90.00
_cell.angle_gamma   90.00
#
_symmetry.space_group_name_H-M   'P 1'
#
loop_
_entity.id
_entity.type
_entity.pdbx_description
1 polymer ?
#
loop_
_entity_poly.entity_id
_entity_poly.type
_entity_poly.pdbx_seq_one_letter_code
_entity_poly.pdbx_strand_id
1 'polypeptide(L)'
;MTTRTTPDVVFFGHGTVADQIRRNLTDLAALGLVDPFTWVDPRLPEAGETVRRISADGAELTGIDWVLRTVHGPLLLIALDVEDDVTEGLDMPAVDRWTSNIETRLSAASSPARVRVLLPRLPRGGRVPPANHSWPTTVAIAPEDSEAPDSPLSPVLRTGDPTEIAKVAAPTLCGLTGLWSSADTCALLDENGHPISTGGAYQVRLARAYHRTIDASAVEDRLRRTATDISTRLPQPVTPDGRQADHMGNGENAPEELAHRLLNQYHGSLATPMQPEARRTSTHKGWFRAMTSFLRDYFSKGLGTPASWYRAARVNARSAMDSQVQNALYGEDSPVRIISNPAAGPAQEISLDAIAVAASRYRQQAMAHGLRVGDEPQLADMWSAYRDVALTLVDGAERQQGALETPKDAYGNRKIVEQGWMSVPDVNDSFDGFHPLLAQQVGLSPEDTTVLPFDAKKAEYYESRLGFVAGQSREPAIRQLQQNFSRWKQTASRSFAWHTGNGLRHLLDESIRNAQHQIQRRDGFMAQLGQLQLRDQDSINRSYRNTTRFLLGLEFALFLVIALSVTVHYKESWQLSFFSGFSWSWAILWFVIGSLVLMVIHMLAYASARRGVEKYLQDLHLFQQNLKITGENVNLAMENCGRQAKAYRQLLSWSTLLGRAISRPLGRDTSAGADLESPSAGLPLSTGIGQAAVPESDLGPLVNTVRREMFPPHWAGDAFDRLVADASANREHLTGEHALTMTQLAGQSGIGSGSGLDKLATWSVGPEMEDRDHTRERWSAVIASPVFARELSQRISTVEFYYDGRPGSTTKERFLSTLRGENPASGSFLQDAVSTVAVNDRATTMDESVCRLDVTAENTASPSGWGAAEQTAVGTLTRSATLVQFGRVTSLNNLGAGVGGAGTPPTADAAETPLPVFEAPSFETPSFRAPATPEHREPEQNRGRHAAPAENPFQTTDGPSTPQFPDGPDWDSLI
;
A
#
# COMPACT_ATOMS: atom_id res chain seq x y z
N MET A 1 -5.86 1.21 25.18
CA MET A 1 -6.92 0.47 25.89
C MET A 1 -6.91 0.93 27.33
N THR A 2 -7.80 1.85 27.69
CA THR A 2 -8.21 2.09 29.08
C THR A 2 -9.19 1.00 29.48
N THR A 3 -9.07 0.45 30.68
CA THR A 3 -9.93 -0.63 31.17
C THR A 3 -11.29 -0.08 31.61
N ARG A 4 -12.39 -0.60 31.05
CA ARG A 4 -13.73 -0.35 31.59
C ARG A 4 -13.83 -0.82 33.04
N THR A 5 -14.65 -0.12 33.81
CA THR A 5 -14.98 -0.43 35.21
C THR A 5 -16.31 -1.19 35.37
N THR A 6 -16.95 -1.58 34.26
CA THR A 6 -18.17 -2.40 34.26
C THR A 6 -17.86 -3.86 34.66
N PRO A 7 -18.73 -4.51 35.44
CA PRO A 7 -18.56 -5.91 35.84
C PRO A 7 -19.02 -6.89 34.76
N ASP A 8 -18.44 -8.09 34.74
CA ASP A 8 -19.02 -9.23 34.02
C ASP A 8 -20.32 -9.64 34.71
N VAL A 9 -21.43 -9.75 33.96
CA VAL A 9 -22.76 -9.99 34.53
C VAL A 9 -23.23 -11.42 34.30
N VAL A 10 -23.69 -12.07 35.38
CA VAL A 10 -24.34 -13.38 35.36
C VAL A 10 -25.76 -13.27 35.88
N PHE A 11 -26.75 -13.55 35.02
CA PHE A 11 -28.16 -13.60 35.38
C PHE A 11 -28.59 -15.03 35.72
N PHE A 12 -29.21 -15.20 36.90
CA PHE A 12 -29.98 -16.38 37.27
C PHE A 12 -31.46 -16.11 37.04
N GLY A 13 -32.10 -16.85 36.14
CA GLY A 13 -33.51 -16.63 35.83
C GLY A 13 -34.20 -17.87 35.24
N HIS A 14 -35.45 -18.08 35.67
CA HIS A 14 -36.31 -19.19 35.24
C HIS A 14 -37.78 -18.72 35.15
N GLY A 15 -38.57 -19.32 34.25
CA GLY A 15 -39.99 -18.99 34.05
C GLY A 15 -40.24 -18.10 32.83
N THR A 16 -41.52 -17.91 32.48
CA THR A 16 -41.90 -17.41 31.14
C THR A 16 -41.37 -16.02 30.84
N VAL A 17 -41.57 -15.07 31.76
CA VAL A 17 -41.08 -13.68 31.62
C VAL A 17 -39.55 -13.61 31.72
N ALA A 18 -38.91 -14.46 32.53
CA ALA A 18 -37.45 -14.50 32.59
C ALA A 18 -36.85 -14.94 31.24
N ASP A 19 -37.45 -15.92 30.57
CA ASP A 19 -37.05 -16.33 29.21
C ASP A 19 -37.31 -15.24 28.15
N GLN A 20 -38.36 -14.43 28.29
CA GLN A 20 -38.58 -13.27 27.40
C GLN A 20 -37.58 -12.14 27.67
N ILE A 21 -37.23 -11.87 28.94
CA ILE A 21 -36.15 -10.93 29.30
C ILE A 21 -34.83 -11.39 28.68
N ARG A 22 -34.50 -12.68 28.80
CA ARG A 22 -33.30 -13.26 28.18
C ARG A 22 -33.29 -13.08 26.66
N ARG A 23 -34.43 -13.28 25.98
CA ARG A 23 -34.58 -13.07 24.53
C ARG A 23 -34.31 -11.60 24.17
N ASN A 24 -35.00 -10.66 24.80
CA ASN A 24 -34.79 -9.23 24.55
C ASN A 24 -33.34 -8.79 24.80
N LEU A 25 -32.68 -9.32 25.84
CA LEU A 25 -31.24 -9.09 26.09
C LEU A 25 -30.35 -9.75 25.01
N THR A 26 -30.73 -10.90 24.47
CA THR A 26 -30.02 -11.56 23.34
C THR A 26 -30.18 -10.77 22.05
N ASP A 27 -31.37 -10.22 21.79
CA ASP A 27 -31.64 -9.40 20.60
C ASP A 27 -30.86 -8.08 20.68
N LEU A 28 -30.81 -7.43 21.85
CA LEU A 28 -29.93 -6.27 22.09
C LEU A 28 -28.44 -6.60 21.95
N ALA A 29 -28.01 -7.80 22.33
CA ALA A 29 -26.61 -8.24 22.19
C ALA A 29 -26.23 -8.49 20.73
N ALA A 30 -27.10 -9.16 19.96
CA ALA A 30 -26.94 -9.38 18.53
C ALA A 30 -26.85 -8.06 17.73
N LEU A 31 -27.49 -7.00 18.21
CA LEU A 31 -27.41 -5.64 17.66
C LEU A 31 -26.18 -4.83 18.16
N GLY A 32 -25.31 -5.41 19.00
CA GLY A 32 -24.11 -4.74 19.54
C GLY A 32 -24.38 -3.69 20.63
N LEU A 33 -25.62 -3.59 21.12
CA LEU A 33 -26.07 -2.54 22.05
C LEU A 33 -25.71 -2.82 23.52
N VAL A 34 -25.38 -4.08 23.85
CA VAL A 34 -24.99 -4.51 25.20
C VAL A 34 -23.71 -5.34 25.16
N ASP A 35 -22.90 -5.20 26.20
CA ASP A 35 -21.67 -5.98 26.39
C ASP A 35 -22.02 -7.47 26.68
N PRO A 36 -21.13 -8.42 26.35
CA PRO A 36 -21.43 -9.86 26.49
C PRO A 36 -21.75 -10.29 27.92
N PHE A 37 -22.82 -11.07 28.08
CA PHE A 37 -23.32 -11.48 29.40
C PHE A 37 -23.59 -12.99 29.49
N THR A 38 -23.73 -13.47 30.72
CA THR A 38 -23.95 -14.89 31.01
C THR A 38 -25.35 -15.12 31.57
N TRP A 39 -26.03 -16.18 31.12
CA TRP A 39 -27.32 -16.61 31.66
C TRP A 39 -27.27 -18.05 32.17
N VAL A 40 -27.83 -18.26 33.36
CA VAL A 40 -27.98 -19.56 34.03
C VAL A 40 -29.46 -19.77 34.38
N ASP A 41 -30.01 -20.92 34.03
CA ASP A 41 -31.28 -21.38 34.63
C ASP A 41 -30.92 -22.23 35.87
N PRO A 42 -31.24 -21.78 37.10
CA PRO A 42 -30.86 -22.49 38.32
C PRO A 42 -31.54 -23.87 38.49
N ARG A 43 -32.55 -24.22 37.67
CA ARG A 43 -33.13 -25.57 37.65
C ARG A 43 -32.33 -26.56 36.81
N LEU A 44 -31.37 -26.10 36.00
CA LEU A 44 -30.44 -26.98 35.28
C LEU A 44 -29.28 -27.40 36.20
N PRO A 45 -28.68 -28.58 35.96
CA PRO A 45 -27.56 -29.06 36.78
C PRO A 45 -26.31 -28.20 36.60
N GLU A 46 -25.54 -28.08 37.69
CA GLU A 46 -24.30 -27.29 37.80
C GLU A 46 -23.09 -27.91 37.05
N ALA A 47 -23.31 -29.03 36.35
CA ALA A 47 -22.28 -29.78 35.64
C ALA A 47 -22.68 -30.01 34.18
N GLY A 48 -21.73 -29.79 33.27
CA GLY A 48 -21.93 -29.86 31.82
C GLY A 48 -22.19 -28.50 31.18
N GLU A 49 -22.63 -28.53 29.93
CA GLU A 49 -22.91 -27.34 29.11
C GLU A 49 -24.33 -26.85 29.38
N THR A 50 -24.54 -26.21 30.53
CA THR A 50 -25.85 -25.69 30.99
C THR A 50 -25.91 -24.17 31.09
N VAL A 51 -24.77 -23.49 30.91
CA VAL A 51 -24.64 -22.03 30.96
C VAL A 51 -24.70 -21.47 29.54
N ARG A 52 -25.31 -20.30 29.34
CA ARG A 52 -25.29 -19.60 28.05
C ARG A 52 -24.44 -18.34 28.16
N ARG A 53 -23.39 -18.20 27.34
CA ARG A 53 -22.73 -16.89 27.11
C ARG A 53 -23.37 -16.27 25.87
N ILE A 54 -23.71 -14.99 25.95
CA ILE A 54 -24.43 -14.27 24.90
C ILE A 54 -23.58 -13.06 24.49
N SER A 55 -23.33 -12.91 23.19
CA SER A 55 -22.56 -11.84 22.55
C SER A 55 -23.22 -11.42 21.23
N ALA A 56 -22.60 -10.49 20.49
CA ALA A 56 -23.03 -10.12 19.15
C ALA A 56 -23.00 -11.29 18.15
N ASP A 57 -22.07 -12.23 18.32
CA ASP A 57 -21.95 -13.44 17.49
C ASP A 57 -23.03 -14.49 17.77
N GLY A 58 -23.84 -14.29 18.83
CA GLY A 58 -24.98 -15.14 19.19
C GLY A 58 -24.92 -15.67 20.63
N ALA A 59 -25.51 -16.85 20.83
CA ALA A 59 -25.60 -17.50 22.14
C ALA A 59 -24.90 -18.87 22.14
N GLU A 60 -23.76 -18.95 22.82
CA GLU A 60 -22.97 -20.18 22.99
C GLU A 60 -23.42 -20.93 24.25
N LEU A 61 -23.61 -22.25 24.13
CA LEU A 61 -23.89 -23.13 25.26
C LEU A 61 -22.58 -23.72 25.78
N THR A 62 -22.28 -23.52 27.05
CA THR A 62 -20.94 -23.73 27.62
C THR A 62 -21.00 -24.10 29.11
N GLY A 63 -19.86 -24.45 29.70
CA GLY A 63 -19.70 -24.71 31.13
C GLY A 63 -19.26 -23.46 31.91
N ILE A 64 -19.65 -23.36 33.19
CA ILE A 64 -19.26 -22.22 34.05
C ILE A 64 -17.74 -22.07 34.18
N ASP A 65 -16.98 -23.18 34.13
CA ASP A 65 -15.52 -23.22 34.16
C ASP A 65 -14.83 -22.58 32.94
N TRP A 66 -15.55 -22.38 31.83
CA TRP A 66 -15.06 -21.64 30.65
C TRP A 66 -15.35 -20.15 30.80
N VAL A 67 -16.57 -19.79 31.21
CA VAL A 67 -16.96 -18.39 31.47
C VAL A 67 -16.05 -17.75 32.51
N LEU A 68 -15.77 -18.43 33.63
CA LEU A 68 -14.90 -17.89 34.68
C LEU A 68 -13.41 -17.77 34.28
N ARG A 69 -13.02 -18.24 33.10
CA ARG A 69 -11.67 -18.00 32.51
C ARG A 69 -11.63 -16.79 31.58
N THR A 70 -12.77 -16.38 31.02
CA THR A 70 -12.89 -15.21 30.15
C THR A 70 -13.27 -13.94 30.90
N VAL A 71 -13.76 -14.05 32.15
CA VAL A 71 -13.91 -12.92 33.08
C VAL A 71 -12.55 -12.32 33.42
N HIS A 72 -12.42 -11.00 33.27
CA HIS A 72 -11.18 -10.25 33.56
C HIS A 72 -11.38 -9.05 34.51
N GLY A 73 -12.59 -8.90 35.07
CA GLY A 73 -12.97 -7.82 35.98
C GLY A 73 -13.79 -8.31 37.19
N PRO A 74 -14.47 -7.41 37.93
CA PRO A 74 -15.39 -7.80 39.00
C PRO A 74 -16.59 -8.56 38.43
N LEU A 75 -17.11 -9.53 39.19
CA LEU A 75 -18.24 -10.37 38.79
C LEU A 75 -19.52 -9.93 39.51
N LEU A 76 -20.58 -9.62 38.75
CA LEU A 76 -21.89 -9.24 39.26
C LEU A 76 -22.91 -10.36 39.01
N LEU A 77 -23.42 -10.94 40.10
CA LEU A 77 -24.43 -11.98 40.10
C LEU A 77 -25.81 -11.36 40.35
N ILE A 78 -26.74 -11.62 39.45
CA ILE A 78 -28.11 -11.09 39.48
C ILE A 78 -29.12 -12.23 39.61
N ALA A 79 -29.87 -12.28 40.72
CA ALA A 79 -31.00 -13.18 40.88
C ALA A 79 -32.29 -12.50 40.40
N LEU A 80 -32.79 -12.89 39.22
CA LEU A 80 -34.03 -12.37 38.62
C LEU A 80 -35.25 -13.10 39.20
N ASP A 81 -35.75 -12.61 40.33
CA ASP A 81 -36.89 -13.17 41.03
C ASP A 81 -38.20 -12.55 40.52
N VAL A 82 -38.72 -13.17 39.46
CA VAL A 82 -39.92 -12.74 38.74
C VAL A 82 -41.15 -13.44 39.32
N GLU A 83 -42.12 -12.67 39.82
CA GLU A 83 -43.44 -13.21 40.12
C GLU A 83 -44.14 -13.57 38.79
N ASP A 84 -44.65 -14.79 38.63
CA ASP A 84 -45.39 -15.23 37.45
C ASP A 84 -46.66 -15.97 37.87
N ASP A 85 -47.68 -16.00 37.00
CA ASP A 85 -48.96 -16.66 37.31
C ASP A 85 -48.86 -18.21 37.29
N VAL A 86 -47.70 -18.73 36.87
CA VAL A 86 -47.42 -20.17 36.68
C VAL A 86 -46.28 -20.67 37.58
N THR A 87 -45.47 -19.79 38.18
CA THR A 87 -44.31 -20.19 39.00
C THR A 87 -44.28 -19.47 40.35
N GLU A 88 -43.82 -20.18 41.38
CA GLU A 88 -43.60 -19.61 42.72
C GLU A 88 -42.33 -18.72 42.81
N GLY A 89 -41.99 -17.99 41.76
CA GLY A 89 -40.77 -17.19 41.66
C GLY A 89 -39.50 -18.04 41.46
N LEU A 90 -38.35 -17.46 41.81
CA LEU A 90 -37.04 -18.09 41.61
C LEU A 90 -36.71 -19.07 42.76
N ASP A 91 -36.13 -20.23 42.41
CA ASP A 91 -35.63 -21.21 43.38
C ASP A 91 -34.33 -20.68 44.01
N MET A 92 -34.46 -19.81 45.01
CA MET A 92 -33.33 -19.23 45.73
C MET A 92 -32.40 -20.29 46.36
N PRO A 93 -32.89 -21.41 46.94
CA PRO A 93 -32.02 -22.53 47.33
C PRO A 93 -31.21 -23.16 46.19
N ALA A 94 -31.69 -23.14 44.95
CA ALA A 94 -30.90 -23.56 43.79
C ALA A 94 -29.91 -22.50 43.31
N VAL A 95 -30.29 -21.23 43.36
CA VAL A 95 -29.40 -20.10 43.10
C VAL A 95 -28.24 -20.07 44.10
N ASP A 96 -28.52 -20.27 45.39
CA ASP A 96 -27.49 -20.25 46.45
C ASP A 96 -26.49 -21.43 46.31
N ARG A 97 -26.88 -22.57 45.72
CA ARG A 97 -25.94 -23.63 45.32
C ARG A 97 -25.05 -23.17 44.16
N TRP A 98 -25.66 -22.68 43.08
CA TRP A 98 -24.95 -22.16 41.91
C TRP A 98 -23.94 -21.07 42.28
N THR A 99 -24.29 -20.10 43.13
CA THR A 99 -23.35 -19.06 43.58
C THR A 99 -22.26 -19.60 44.48
N SER A 100 -22.56 -20.52 45.40
CA SER A 100 -21.54 -21.20 46.20
C SER A 100 -20.52 -21.94 45.31
N ASN A 101 -20.99 -22.53 44.21
CA ASN A 101 -20.16 -23.28 43.26
C ASN A 101 -19.38 -22.36 42.29
N ILE A 102 -19.79 -21.10 42.12
CA ILE A 102 -18.98 -20.05 41.47
C ILE A 102 -17.90 -19.57 42.44
N GLU A 103 -18.26 -19.32 43.69
CA GLU A 103 -17.34 -18.79 44.72
C GLU A 103 -16.21 -19.76 45.09
N THR A 104 -16.45 -21.08 45.07
CA THR A 104 -15.37 -22.09 45.23
C THR A 104 -14.37 -22.13 44.08
N ARG A 105 -14.69 -21.53 42.92
CA ARG A 105 -13.79 -21.41 41.75
C ARG A 105 -13.06 -20.07 41.70
N LEU A 106 -13.59 -19.04 42.35
CA LEU A 106 -13.00 -17.71 42.40
C LEU A 106 -11.87 -17.64 43.45
N SER A 107 -10.96 -16.69 43.28
CA SER A 107 -9.96 -16.39 44.31
C SER A 107 -10.60 -15.70 45.51
N ALA A 108 -10.09 -15.95 46.72
CA ALA A 108 -10.64 -15.37 47.96
C ALA A 108 -10.61 -13.82 48.02
N ALA A 109 -9.85 -13.16 47.15
CA ALA A 109 -9.84 -11.71 46.97
C ALA A 109 -10.86 -11.20 45.93
N SER A 110 -11.68 -12.09 45.36
CA SER A 110 -12.57 -11.84 44.21
C SER A 110 -13.98 -12.33 44.50
N SER A 111 -14.50 -12.04 45.69
CA SER A 111 -15.89 -12.34 46.05
C SER A 111 -16.84 -11.61 45.09
N PRO A 112 -17.83 -12.29 44.49
CA PRO A 112 -18.74 -11.66 43.55
C PRO A 112 -19.74 -10.74 44.27
N ALA A 113 -20.15 -9.68 43.59
CA ALA A 113 -21.26 -8.83 44.03
C ALA A 113 -22.58 -9.58 43.79
N ARG A 114 -23.46 -9.65 44.80
CA ARG A 114 -24.75 -10.35 44.73
C ARG A 114 -25.91 -9.37 44.88
N VAL A 115 -26.78 -9.27 43.86
CA VAL A 115 -28.01 -8.44 43.91
C VAL A 115 -29.23 -9.22 43.44
N ARG A 116 -30.27 -9.23 44.27
CA ARG A 116 -31.58 -9.79 43.87
C ARG A 116 -32.43 -8.69 43.26
N VAL A 117 -32.96 -8.95 42.07
CA VAL A 117 -33.85 -8.03 41.36
C VAL A 117 -35.23 -8.66 41.29
N LEU A 118 -36.18 -8.04 41.97
CA LEU A 118 -37.60 -8.39 41.97
C LEU A 118 -38.30 -7.69 40.80
N LEU A 119 -39.20 -8.41 40.14
CA LEU A 119 -40.10 -7.86 39.12
C LEU A 119 -41.55 -7.93 39.60
N PRO A 120 -42.01 -6.97 40.43
CA PRO A 120 -43.43 -6.84 40.77
C PRO A 120 -44.27 -6.51 39.52
N ARG A 121 -45.57 -6.86 39.55
CA ARG A 121 -46.53 -6.56 38.47
C ARG A 121 -47.76 -5.82 39.01
N LEU A 122 -48.44 -5.03 38.18
CA LEU A 122 -49.70 -4.36 38.53
C LEU A 122 -50.93 -5.07 37.91
N PRO A 123 -52.02 -5.30 38.65
CA PRO A 123 -52.17 -5.12 40.09
C PRO A 123 -51.33 -6.12 40.89
N ARG A 124 -50.91 -5.73 42.11
CA ARG A 124 -50.07 -6.54 43.00
C ARG A 124 -50.77 -7.85 43.40
N GLY A 125 -50.09 -8.98 43.22
CA GLY A 125 -50.66 -10.33 43.34
C GLY A 125 -50.89 -10.87 44.76
N GLY A 126 -50.66 -10.06 45.80
CA GLY A 126 -50.83 -10.49 47.20
C GLY A 126 -49.60 -11.15 47.83
N ARG A 127 -48.76 -11.83 47.04
CA ARG A 127 -47.56 -12.51 47.53
C ARG A 127 -46.48 -11.52 47.95
N VAL A 128 -45.88 -11.76 49.12
CA VAL A 128 -44.66 -11.07 49.57
C VAL A 128 -43.45 -11.95 49.23
N PRO A 129 -42.41 -11.44 48.55
CA PRO A 129 -41.17 -12.19 48.34
C PRO A 129 -40.48 -12.50 49.68
N PRO A 130 -40.07 -13.76 49.94
CA PRO A 130 -39.38 -14.11 51.19
C PRO A 130 -38.00 -13.43 51.25
N ALA A 131 -37.57 -12.99 52.43
CA ALA A 131 -36.21 -12.50 52.66
C ALA A 131 -35.16 -13.61 52.43
N ASN A 132 -34.00 -13.26 51.87
CA ASN A 132 -32.85 -14.17 51.80
C ASN A 132 -31.59 -13.47 52.32
N HIS A 133 -30.96 -14.04 53.36
CA HIS A 133 -29.73 -13.52 53.95
C HIS A 133 -28.49 -13.72 53.04
N SER A 134 -28.51 -14.68 52.12
CA SER A 134 -27.48 -14.86 51.08
C SER A 134 -27.47 -13.73 50.04
N TRP A 135 -28.54 -12.93 49.96
CA TRP A 135 -28.75 -11.85 48.98
C TRP A 135 -29.23 -10.57 49.68
N PRO A 136 -28.37 -9.92 50.50
CA PRO A 136 -28.78 -8.82 51.39
C PRO A 136 -29.21 -7.55 50.65
N THR A 137 -28.69 -7.30 49.44
CA THR A 137 -29.13 -6.21 48.56
C THR A 137 -30.26 -6.70 47.65
N THR A 138 -31.46 -6.14 47.85
CA THR A 138 -32.65 -6.45 47.04
C THR A 138 -33.25 -5.17 46.45
N VAL A 139 -33.42 -5.16 45.13
CA VAL A 139 -33.99 -4.05 44.34
C VAL A 139 -35.25 -4.55 43.64
N ALA A 140 -36.27 -3.70 43.48
CA ALA A 140 -37.47 -4.00 42.70
C ALA A 140 -37.58 -3.06 41.51
N ILE A 141 -37.64 -3.61 40.29
CA ILE A 141 -37.94 -2.81 39.09
C ILE A 141 -39.37 -2.29 39.22
N ALA A 142 -39.56 -0.98 39.10
CA ALA A 142 -40.88 -0.38 39.17
C ALA A 142 -41.74 -0.81 37.96
N PRO A 143 -43.01 -1.21 38.16
CA PRO A 143 -43.90 -1.66 37.09
C PRO A 143 -44.50 -0.47 36.32
N GLU A 144 -43.62 0.39 35.77
CA GLU A 144 -43.95 1.64 35.11
C GLU A 144 -42.99 1.93 33.95
N ASP A 145 -43.46 2.67 32.94
CA ASP A 145 -42.64 3.16 31.84
C ASP A 145 -43.00 4.63 31.50
N SER A 146 -42.02 5.41 31.04
CA SER A 146 -42.17 6.85 30.77
C SER A 146 -41.03 7.39 29.90
N GLU A 147 -41.27 8.47 29.14
CA GLU A 147 -40.26 9.06 28.24
C GLU A 147 -39.12 9.78 28.99
N ALA A 148 -39.40 10.31 30.18
CA ALA A 148 -38.48 11.08 31.02
C ALA A 148 -38.94 11.03 32.50
N PRO A 149 -38.08 11.37 33.48
CA PRO A 149 -38.40 11.31 34.92
C PRO A 149 -39.65 12.06 35.36
N ASP A 150 -39.90 13.20 34.71
CA ASP A 150 -41.01 14.13 35.00
C ASP A 150 -42.20 13.95 34.04
N SER A 151 -42.11 13.02 33.08
CA SER A 151 -43.20 12.69 32.15
C SER A 151 -44.27 11.81 32.82
N PRO A 152 -45.51 11.78 32.29
CA PRO A 152 -46.56 10.90 32.78
C PRO A 152 -46.14 9.41 32.78
N LEU A 153 -46.38 8.73 33.89
CA LEU A 153 -46.05 7.31 34.10
C LEU A 153 -47.15 6.41 33.54
N SER A 154 -46.77 5.42 32.73
CA SER A 154 -47.66 4.38 32.21
C SER A 154 -47.47 3.08 33.00
N PRO A 155 -48.52 2.48 33.60
CA PRO A 155 -48.39 1.26 34.39
C PRO A 155 -48.18 0.01 33.51
N VAL A 156 -47.22 -0.84 33.89
CA VAL A 156 -46.97 -2.13 33.23
C VAL A 156 -47.89 -3.19 33.85
N LEU A 157 -48.89 -3.63 33.07
CA LEU A 157 -49.97 -4.49 33.56
C LEU A 157 -49.65 -5.99 33.44
N ARG A 158 -49.92 -6.73 34.52
CA ARG A 158 -49.83 -8.19 34.66
C ARG A 158 -50.65 -8.96 33.62
N THR A 159 -51.72 -8.35 33.12
CA THR A 159 -52.63 -8.92 32.11
C THR A 159 -52.10 -8.76 30.67
N GLY A 160 -50.94 -8.15 30.46
CA GLY A 160 -50.25 -8.12 29.17
C GLY A 160 -49.55 -9.45 28.85
N ASP A 161 -49.06 -9.57 27.62
CA ASP A 161 -48.14 -10.64 27.24
C ASP A 161 -46.84 -10.52 28.07
N PRO A 162 -46.27 -11.63 28.60
CA PRO A 162 -44.90 -11.71 29.07
C PRO A 162 -43.84 -10.91 28.27
N THR A 163 -44.01 -10.74 26.95
CA THR A 163 -43.14 -9.89 26.13
C THR A 163 -43.17 -8.42 26.53
N GLU A 164 -44.33 -7.84 26.88
CA GLU A 164 -44.46 -6.41 27.25
C GLU A 164 -43.72 -6.11 28.56
N ILE A 165 -43.78 -7.02 29.53
CA ILE A 165 -43.01 -6.91 30.78
C ILE A 165 -41.50 -6.98 30.47
N ALA A 166 -41.10 -7.90 29.58
CA ALA A 166 -39.71 -8.03 29.16
C ALA A 166 -39.18 -6.81 28.36
N LYS A 167 -40.03 -6.12 27.59
CA LYS A 167 -39.63 -4.91 26.84
C LYS A 167 -39.16 -3.78 27.75
N VAL A 168 -39.80 -3.59 28.91
CA VAL A 168 -39.40 -2.57 29.90
C VAL A 168 -38.27 -3.10 30.80
N ALA A 169 -38.37 -4.36 31.23
CA ALA A 169 -37.43 -4.92 32.19
C ALA A 169 -36.01 -5.14 31.64
N ALA A 170 -35.84 -5.63 30.39
CA ALA A 170 -34.52 -5.89 29.84
C ALA A 170 -33.65 -4.62 29.69
N PRO A 171 -34.11 -3.53 29.05
CA PRO A 171 -33.38 -2.26 29.01
C PRO A 171 -33.14 -1.64 30.41
N THR A 172 -34.09 -1.81 31.34
CA THR A 172 -33.93 -1.37 32.73
C THR A 172 -32.80 -2.14 33.43
N LEU A 173 -32.72 -3.46 33.23
CA LEU A 173 -31.61 -4.28 33.73
C LEU A 173 -30.27 -3.82 33.16
N CYS A 174 -30.17 -3.52 31.86
CA CYS A 174 -28.95 -2.99 31.25
C CYS A 174 -28.49 -1.68 31.89
N GLY A 175 -29.43 -0.77 32.22
CA GLY A 175 -29.13 0.47 32.93
C GLY A 175 -28.70 0.24 34.38
N LEU A 176 -29.27 -0.75 35.06
CA LEU A 176 -28.93 -1.12 36.43
C LEU A 176 -27.56 -1.81 36.54
N THR A 177 -27.30 -2.81 35.72
CA THR A 177 -26.06 -3.60 35.77
C THR A 177 -24.89 -2.94 35.03
N GLY A 178 -25.13 -1.88 34.26
CA GLY A 178 -24.11 -1.25 33.40
C GLY A 178 -23.79 -2.07 32.16
N LEU A 179 -24.76 -2.84 31.63
CA LEU A 179 -24.56 -3.74 30.49
C LEU A 179 -24.63 -3.05 29.13
N TRP A 180 -25.14 -1.81 29.04
CA TRP A 180 -25.11 -1.07 27.78
C TRP A 180 -23.67 -0.93 27.27
N SER A 181 -23.42 -1.21 25.99
CA SER A 181 -22.07 -1.13 25.40
C SER A 181 -21.51 0.31 25.28
N SER A 182 -22.22 1.28 25.88
CA SER A 182 -21.90 2.69 26.01
C SER A 182 -22.04 3.22 27.46
N ALA A 183 -22.05 2.34 28.46
CA ALA A 183 -21.97 2.70 29.88
C ALA A 183 -20.57 2.40 30.44
N ASP A 184 -20.06 3.29 31.29
CA ASP A 184 -18.75 3.11 31.93
C ASP A 184 -18.88 2.66 33.41
N THR A 185 -20.10 2.71 33.97
CA THR A 185 -20.35 2.46 35.40
C THR A 185 -21.59 1.59 35.68
N CYS A 186 -21.55 0.76 36.72
CA CYS A 186 -22.67 -0.07 37.19
C CYS A 186 -23.50 0.65 38.28
N ALA A 187 -24.83 0.62 38.20
CA ALA A 187 -25.71 1.31 39.16
C ALA A 187 -26.02 0.51 40.42
N LEU A 188 -25.82 -0.80 40.36
CA LEU A 188 -26.02 -1.71 41.49
C LEU A 188 -24.79 -1.80 42.40
N LEU A 189 -23.68 -1.14 42.05
CA LEU A 189 -22.44 -1.10 42.81
C LEU A 189 -22.11 0.33 43.29
N ASP A 190 -21.38 0.44 44.40
CA ASP A 190 -20.77 1.68 44.88
C ASP A 190 -19.38 1.93 44.25
N GLU A 191 -18.75 3.06 44.61
CA GLU A 191 -17.39 3.43 44.15
C GLU A 191 -16.30 2.40 44.53
N ASN A 192 -16.58 1.52 45.49
CA ASN A 192 -15.70 0.46 45.97
C ASN A 192 -16.01 -0.91 45.33
N GLY A 193 -17.00 -1.00 44.43
CA GLY A 193 -17.43 -2.24 43.78
C GLY A 193 -18.36 -3.13 44.62
N HIS A 194 -18.89 -2.66 45.75
CA HIS A 194 -19.82 -3.40 46.60
C HIS A 194 -21.28 -3.14 46.21
N PRO A 195 -22.21 -4.10 46.37
CA PRO A 195 -23.64 -3.88 46.20
C PRO A 195 -24.19 -2.67 46.97
N ILE A 196 -25.00 -1.84 46.32
CA ILE A 196 -25.64 -0.68 46.96
C ILE A 196 -26.48 -1.08 48.19
N SER A 197 -26.51 -0.23 49.20
CA SER A 197 -27.23 -0.53 50.44
C SER A 197 -28.74 -0.38 50.28
N THR A 198 -29.47 -1.49 50.48
CA THR A 198 -30.94 -1.53 50.61
C THR A 198 -31.38 -1.73 52.05
N GLY A 199 -30.49 -1.58 53.03
CA GLY A 199 -30.79 -1.73 54.47
C GLY A 199 -30.95 -3.17 54.99
N GLY A 200 -30.79 -4.18 54.13
CA GLY A 200 -30.69 -5.59 54.48
C GLY A 200 -31.83 -6.48 53.94
N ALA A 201 -31.76 -7.78 54.21
CA ALA A 201 -32.54 -8.83 53.53
C ALA A 201 -34.08 -8.73 53.64
N TYR A 202 -34.62 -7.91 54.53
CA TYR A 202 -36.08 -7.65 54.68
C TYR A 202 -36.54 -6.35 53.99
N GLN A 203 -35.61 -5.64 53.36
CA GLN A 203 -35.79 -4.29 52.82
C GLN A 203 -35.43 -4.22 51.34
N VAL A 204 -36.08 -3.30 50.64
CA VAL A 204 -36.03 -3.16 49.19
C VAL A 204 -36.07 -1.69 48.78
N ARG A 205 -35.42 -1.36 47.67
CA ARG A 205 -35.57 -0.08 46.96
C ARG A 205 -36.33 -0.32 45.66
N LEU A 206 -37.27 0.57 45.32
CA LEU A 206 -37.75 0.67 43.94
C LEU A 206 -36.62 1.17 43.03
N ALA A 207 -36.62 0.79 41.76
CA ALA A 207 -35.69 1.30 40.77
C ALA A 207 -36.34 1.42 39.38
N ARG A 208 -35.90 2.43 38.63
CA ARG A 208 -36.15 2.58 37.19
C ARG A 208 -34.91 3.14 36.52
N ALA A 209 -34.71 2.83 35.25
CA ALA A 209 -33.61 3.36 34.46
C ALA A 209 -34.11 3.89 33.13
N TYR A 210 -33.51 4.99 32.67
CA TYR A 210 -33.71 5.56 31.35
C TYR A 210 -32.40 5.53 30.60
N HIS A 211 -32.43 5.19 29.32
CA HIS A 211 -31.24 5.19 28.46
C HIS A 211 -31.52 5.95 27.16
N ARG A 212 -30.60 6.83 26.78
CA ARG A 212 -30.57 7.48 25.48
C ARG A 212 -29.19 7.26 24.88
N THR A 213 -29.11 6.70 23.68
CA THR A 213 -27.86 6.64 22.91
C THR A 213 -28.09 7.16 21.50
N ILE A 214 -27.10 7.89 21.01
CA ILE A 214 -26.98 8.37 19.64
C ILE A 214 -25.78 7.65 19.04
N ASP A 215 -26.02 6.63 18.22
CA ASP A 215 -24.95 6.01 17.44
C ASP A 215 -24.47 6.97 16.35
N ALA A 216 -23.15 7.07 16.20
CA ALA A 216 -22.50 7.78 15.11
C ALA A 216 -21.75 6.85 14.14
N SER A 217 -21.72 5.53 14.38
CA SER A 217 -20.86 4.57 13.66
C SER A 217 -21.08 4.62 12.14
N ALA A 218 -22.34 4.62 11.68
CA ALA A 218 -22.66 4.75 10.26
C ALA A 218 -22.16 6.07 9.63
N VAL A 219 -22.22 7.18 10.38
CA VAL A 219 -21.68 8.49 9.96
C VAL A 219 -20.16 8.49 9.97
N GLU A 220 -19.53 7.86 10.98
CA GLU A 220 -18.08 7.68 11.05
C GLU A 220 -17.55 6.86 9.87
N ASP A 221 -18.12 5.69 9.60
CA ASP A 221 -17.75 4.83 8.48
C ASP A 221 -17.95 5.54 7.13
N ARG A 222 -19.08 6.25 6.94
CA ARG A 222 -19.32 7.05 5.73
C ARG A 222 -18.31 8.18 5.57
N LEU A 223 -18.03 8.93 6.64
CA LEU A 223 -17.10 10.05 6.62
C LEU A 223 -15.65 9.57 6.42
N ARG A 224 -15.23 8.50 7.11
CA ARG A 224 -13.91 7.88 6.97
C ARG A 224 -13.67 7.42 5.54
N ARG A 225 -14.53 6.57 4.99
CA ARG A 225 -14.40 6.05 3.61
C ARG A 225 -14.40 7.16 2.56
N THR A 226 -15.24 8.19 2.73
CA THR A 226 -15.29 9.33 1.79
C THR A 226 -14.04 10.23 1.93
N ALA A 227 -13.49 10.37 3.13
CA ALA A 227 -12.27 11.14 3.34
C ALA A 227 -11.01 10.41 2.84
N THR A 228 -10.92 9.09 3.02
CA THR A 228 -9.76 8.29 2.60
C THR A 228 -9.78 7.85 1.14
N ASP A 229 -10.94 7.85 0.46
CA ASP A 229 -10.94 7.76 -1.01
C ASP A 229 -10.24 8.97 -1.62
N ILE A 230 -9.12 8.72 -2.30
CA ILE A 230 -8.36 9.71 -3.07
C ILE A 230 -8.33 9.37 -4.57
N SER A 231 -9.04 8.32 -5.01
CA SER A 231 -9.08 7.91 -6.41
C SER A 231 -9.80 8.95 -7.28
N THR A 232 -10.85 9.55 -6.73
CA THR A 232 -11.67 10.57 -7.38
C THR A 232 -11.01 11.95 -7.38
N ARG A 233 -10.33 12.33 -6.30
CA ARG A 233 -9.58 13.59 -6.17
C ARG A 233 -8.59 13.54 -5.00
N LEU A 234 -7.36 13.99 -5.23
CA LEU A 234 -6.35 14.12 -4.18
C LEU A 234 -6.74 15.12 -3.09
N PRO A 235 -6.27 14.94 -1.84
CA PRO A 235 -6.41 15.93 -0.77
C PRO A 235 -5.54 17.16 -1.06
N GLN A 236 -5.99 18.34 -0.60
CA GLN A 236 -5.25 19.60 -0.71
C GLN A 236 -4.58 19.95 0.63
N PRO A 237 -3.31 19.54 0.87
CA PRO A 237 -2.62 19.88 2.11
C PRO A 237 -2.41 21.40 2.24
N VAL A 238 -2.42 21.88 3.48
CA VAL A 238 -2.13 23.28 3.83
C VAL A 238 -0.66 23.39 4.20
N THR A 239 0.12 24.17 3.44
CA THR A 239 1.57 24.33 3.70
C THR A 239 1.82 25.01 5.04
N PRO A 240 3.03 24.90 5.63
CA PRO A 240 3.38 25.63 6.85
C PRO A 240 3.17 27.16 6.76
N ASP A 241 3.18 27.72 5.55
CA ASP A 241 2.89 29.13 5.26
C ASP A 241 1.39 29.48 5.32
N GLY A 242 0.52 28.52 5.68
CA GLY A 242 -0.94 28.67 5.70
C GLY A 242 -1.61 28.63 4.32
N ARG A 243 -0.87 28.36 3.24
CA ARG A 243 -1.40 28.32 1.86
C ARG A 243 -1.87 26.91 1.52
N GLN A 244 -3.11 26.76 1.05
CA GLN A 244 -3.62 25.48 0.57
C GLN A 244 -3.04 25.18 -0.83
N ALA A 245 -2.62 23.93 -1.06
CA ALA A 245 -2.24 23.48 -2.39
C ALA A 245 -3.46 23.45 -3.32
N ASP A 246 -3.32 23.93 -4.56
CA ASP A 246 -4.40 23.97 -5.55
C ASP A 246 -4.17 22.94 -6.66
N HIS A 247 -5.23 22.48 -7.33
CA HIS A 247 -5.10 21.51 -8.40
C HIS A 247 -4.69 22.17 -9.73
N MET A 248 -3.91 21.45 -10.54
CA MET A 248 -3.58 21.80 -11.92
C MET A 248 -4.85 21.84 -12.78
N GLY A 249 -4.98 22.87 -13.63
CA GLY A 249 -6.04 22.93 -14.62
C GLY A 249 -5.86 21.91 -15.74
N ASN A 250 -6.96 21.54 -16.42
CA ASN A 250 -6.99 20.54 -17.49
C ASN A 250 -6.11 20.81 -18.74
N GLY A 251 -5.40 21.95 -18.80
CA GLY A 251 -4.43 22.30 -19.83
C GLY A 251 -2.99 22.52 -19.32
N GLU A 252 -2.69 22.16 -18.06
CA GLU A 252 -1.35 22.30 -17.47
C GLU A 252 -0.53 21.01 -17.68
N ASN A 253 0.33 20.98 -18.70
CA ASN A 253 1.21 19.83 -19.01
C ASN A 253 2.40 19.66 -18.05
N ALA A 254 2.27 20.02 -16.76
CA ALA A 254 3.36 19.96 -15.80
C ALA A 254 3.96 18.54 -15.60
N PRO A 255 3.19 17.43 -15.62
CA PRO A 255 3.75 16.06 -15.61
C PRO A 255 4.67 15.77 -16.80
N GLU A 256 4.31 16.26 -18.00
CA GLU A 256 5.13 16.12 -19.21
C GLU A 256 6.40 16.97 -19.13
N GLU A 257 6.28 18.24 -18.71
CA GLU A 257 7.41 19.15 -18.64
C GLU A 257 8.44 18.68 -17.59
N LEU A 258 8.00 18.24 -16.41
CA LEU A 258 8.89 17.74 -15.37
C LEU A 258 9.62 16.46 -15.78
N ALA A 259 8.96 15.54 -16.49
CA ALA A 259 9.62 14.35 -17.05
C ALA A 259 10.72 14.72 -18.05
N HIS A 260 10.46 15.68 -18.94
CA HIS A 260 11.47 16.19 -19.87
C HIS A 260 12.62 16.92 -19.15
N ARG A 261 12.32 17.78 -18.16
CA ARG A 261 13.35 18.48 -17.36
C ARG A 261 14.24 17.49 -16.60
N LEU A 262 13.65 16.47 -15.96
CA LEU A 262 14.37 15.41 -15.25
C LEU A 262 15.33 14.65 -16.18
N LEU A 263 14.83 14.17 -17.32
CA LEU A 263 15.65 13.41 -18.28
C LEU A 263 16.76 14.27 -18.90
N ASN A 264 16.51 15.55 -19.15
CA ASN A 264 17.53 16.50 -19.60
C ASN A 264 18.61 16.74 -18.53
N GLN A 265 18.23 16.89 -17.25
CA GLN A 265 19.17 17.06 -16.13
C GLN A 265 20.11 15.85 -15.98
N TYR A 266 19.59 14.63 -16.10
CA TYR A 266 20.37 13.39 -15.95
C TYR A 266 20.84 12.77 -17.27
N HIS A 267 20.70 13.47 -18.40
CA HIS A 267 21.11 12.98 -19.73
C HIS A 267 22.59 12.56 -19.76
N GLY A 268 23.49 13.31 -19.11
CA GLY A 268 24.91 12.98 -19.03
C GLY A 268 25.20 11.66 -18.30
N SER A 269 24.35 11.28 -17.35
CA SER A 269 24.42 9.96 -16.69
C SER A 269 23.83 8.86 -17.58
N LEU A 270 22.77 9.15 -18.35
CA LEU A 270 22.08 8.17 -19.20
C LEU A 270 22.76 7.89 -20.54
N ALA A 271 23.46 8.85 -21.13
CA ALA A 271 24.02 8.75 -22.48
C ALA A 271 25.36 9.48 -22.62
N THR A 272 26.39 8.73 -23.00
CA THR A 272 27.71 9.28 -23.36
C THR A 272 27.69 9.74 -24.83
N PRO A 273 28.07 10.99 -25.15
CA PRO A 273 28.06 11.48 -26.53
C PRO A 273 29.16 10.83 -27.38
N MET A 274 28.87 10.61 -28.66
CA MET A 274 29.79 9.95 -29.60
C MET A 274 30.85 10.91 -30.16
N GLN A 275 32.03 10.38 -30.48
CA GLN A 275 33.11 11.15 -31.10
C GLN A 275 32.78 11.46 -32.58
N PRO A 276 32.99 12.72 -33.04
CA PRO A 276 32.78 13.08 -34.44
C PRO A 276 33.87 12.46 -35.35
N GLU A 277 33.48 12.00 -36.54
CA GLU A 277 34.41 11.46 -37.54
C GLU A 277 35.48 12.50 -37.95
N ALA A 278 36.70 12.02 -38.20
CA ALA A 278 37.78 12.85 -38.73
C ALA A 278 37.46 13.34 -40.15
N ARG A 279 37.82 14.60 -40.42
CA ARG A 279 37.64 15.27 -41.72
C ARG A 279 38.99 15.44 -42.40
N ARG A 280 39.02 15.45 -43.75
CA ARG A 280 40.26 15.70 -44.52
C ARG A 280 40.83 17.09 -44.19
N THR A 281 41.98 17.16 -43.53
CA THR A 281 42.73 18.39 -43.34
C THR A 281 43.24 18.93 -44.67
N SER A 282 42.67 20.03 -45.15
CA SER A 282 42.96 20.66 -46.44
C SER A 282 44.27 21.48 -46.43
N THR A 283 45.40 20.81 -46.11
CA THR A 283 46.72 21.44 -46.00
C THR A 283 47.24 21.94 -47.35
N HIS A 284 46.87 23.17 -47.71
CA HIS A 284 47.20 23.82 -48.97
C HIS A 284 48.69 24.24 -49.04
N LYS A 285 49.58 23.26 -49.28
CA LYS A 285 51.03 23.48 -49.44
C LYS A 285 51.31 24.51 -50.55
N GLY A 286 51.79 25.69 -50.16
CA GLY A 286 52.18 26.75 -51.10
C GLY A 286 53.22 26.28 -52.13
N TRP A 287 53.03 26.66 -53.40
CA TRP A 287 53.77 26.11 -54.54
C TRP A 287 55.29 26.24 -54.41
N PHE A 288 55.79 27.33 -53.82
CA PHE A 288 57.21 27.57 -53.58
C PHE A 288 57.87 26.50 -52.69
N ARG A 289 57.17 26.03 -51.63
CA ARG A 289 57.68 24.95 -50.77
C ARG A 289 57.64 23.59 -51.47
N ALA A 290 56.70 23.38 -52.39
CA ALA A 290 56.69 22.20 -53.24
C ALA A 290 57.87 22.22 -54.23
N MET A 291 58.11 23.36 -54.89
CA MET A 291 59.25 23.60 -55.79
C MET A 291 60.60 23.33 -55.11
N THR A 292 60.87 23.94 -53.95
CA THR A 292 62.14 23.74 -53.23
C THR A 292 62.31 22.30 -52.73
N SER A 293 61.22 21.64 -52.31
CA SER A 293 61.27 20.22 -51.96
C SER A 293 61.56 19.32 -53.17
N PHE A 294 60.98 19.61 -54.34
CA PHE A 294 61.24 18.87 -55.56
C PHE A 294 62.69 18.98 -55.99
N LEU A 295 63.23 20.20 -56.12
CA LEU A 295 64.63 20.41 -56.55
C LEU A 295 65.61 19.71 -55.62
N ARG A 296 65.43 19.86 -54.29
CA ARG A 296 66.27 19.19 -53.30
C ARG A 296 66.15 17.67 -53.39
N ASP A 297 64.94 17.12 -53.45
CA ASP A 297 64.72 15.67 -53.48
C ASP A 297 65.19 15.06 -54.84
N TYR A 298 65.13 15.81 -55.95
CA TYR A 298 65.61 15.43 -57.29
C TYR A 298 67.13 15.36 -57.36
N PHE A 299 67.84 16.42 -56.92
CA PHE A 299 69.31 16.45 -56.94
C PHE A 299 69.96 15.57 -55.87
N SER A 300 69.31 15.31 -54.73
CA SER A 300 69.90 14.49 -53.65
C SER A 300 69.63 12.98 -53.73
N LYS A 301 68.65 12.53 -54.54
CA LYS A 301 68.19 11.12 -54.57
C LYS A 301 67.87 10.64 -55.99
N GLY A 302 68.81 10.85 -56.91
CA GLY A 302 68.67 10.65 -58.36
C GLY A 302 67.79 9.46 -58.78
N LEU A 303 66.67 9.77 -59.45
CA LEU A 303 65.77 8.82 -60.12
C LEU A 303 65.24 7.64 -59.28
N GLY A 304 64.96 7.86 -57.99
CA GLY A 304 64.13 6.94 -57.20
C GLY A 304 62.77 6.68 -57.87
N THR A 305 62.47 5.41 -58.21
CA THR A 305 61.25 5.06 -58.95
C THR A 305 59.98 5.21 -58.10
N PRO A 306 58.84 5.74 -58.61
CA PRO A 306 57.62 5.92 -57.81
C PRO A 306 57.02 4.62 -57.24
N ALA A 307 57.25 3.49 -57.93
CA ALA A 307 56.90 2.17 -57.45
C ALA A 307 57.60 1.79 -56.13
N SER A 308 58.68 2.46 -55.73
CA SER A 308 59.28 2.30 -54.39
C SER A 308 58.46 2.98 -53.30
N TRP A 309 57.92 4.19 -53.53
CA TRP A 309 57.12 4.93 -52.55
C TRP A 309 55.78 4.25 -52.30
N TYR A 310 55.10 3.77 -53.35
CA TYR A 310 53.88 2.98 -53.20
C TYR A 310 54.14 1.62 -52.51
N ARG A 311 55.30 0.98 -52.72
CA ARG A 311 55.67 -0.25 -51.99
C ARG A 311 55.95 0.03 -50.51
N ALA A 312 56.67 1.10 -50.17
CA ALA A 312 56.89 1.49 -48.77
C ALA A 312 55.57 1.80 -48.06
N ALA A 313 54.67 2.56 -48.70
CA ALA A 313 53.32 2.81 -48.18
C ALA A 313 52.52 1.50 -47.98
N ARG A 314 52.61 0.54 -48.91
CA ARG A 314 51.92 -0.75 -48.84
C ARG A 314 52.47 -1.68 -47.76
N VAL A 315 53.77 -1.64 -47.46
CA VAL A 315 54.38 -2.39 -46.35
C VAL A 315 53.88 -1.84 -45.01
N ASN A 316 53.97 -0.52 -44.80
CA ASN A 316 53.51 0.12 -43.57
C ASN A 316 51.99 0.02 -43.37
N ALA A 317 51.21 -0.07 -44.45
CA ALA A 317 49.76 -0.30 -44.37
C ALA A 317 49.39 -1.73 -43.97
N ARG A 318 50.21 -2.73 -44.35
CA ARG A 318 49.95 -4.15 -44.03
C ARG A 318 50.21 -4.50 -42.57
N SER A 319 51.15 -3.82 -41.91
CA SER A 319 51.42 -3.96 -40.47
C SER A 319 50.39 -3.26 -39.55
N ALA A 320 49.29 -2.76 -40.11
CA ALA A 320 48.19 -2.12 -39.38
C ALA A 320 46.85 -2.88 -39.52
N MET A 321 46.91 -4.16 -39.92
CA MET A 321 45.75 -5.04 -40.11
C MET A 321 45.93 -6.36 -39.34
N ASP A 322 46.19 -6.28 -38.03
CA ASP A 322 46.04 -7.43 -37.14
C ASP A 322 44.55 -7.72 -36.93
N SER A 323 43.99 -8.55 -37.82
CA SER A 323 42.57 -8.85 -37.93
C SER A 323 41.99 -9.70 -36.79
N GLN A 324 42.78 -10.02 -35.76
CA GLN A 324 42.37 -10.88 -34.64
C GLN A 324 41.31 -10.23 -33.73
N VAL A 325 41.27 -8.89 -33.61
CA VAL A 325 40.29 -8.20 -32.74
C VAL A 325 38.91 -8.07 -33.41
N GLN A 326 38.83 -8.04 -34.74
CA GLN A 326 37.58 -7.75 -35.44
C GLN A 326 36.65 -8.96 -35.58
N ASN A 327 37.17 -10.14 -35.91
CA ASN A 327 36.31 -11.33 -36.09
C ASN A 327 35.76 -11.89 -34.76
N ALA A 328 36.48 -11.71 -33.65
CA ALA A 328 36.05 -12.21 -32.33
C ALA A 328 34.92 -11.37 -31.70
N LEU A 329 35.02 -10.04 -31.77
CA LEU A 329 33.99 -9.13 -31.23
C LEU A 329 32.77 -8.96 -32.14
N TYR A 330 32.91 -9.20 -33.45
CA TYR A 330 31.91 -8.81 -34.46
C TYR A 330 31.63 -9.87 -35.54
N GLY A 331 32.01 -11.12 -35.31
CA GLY A 331 31.68 -12.26 -36.17
C GLY A 331 30.18 -12.61 -36.16
N GLU A 332 29.82 -13.73 -36.82
CA GLU A 332 28.41 -14.10 -37.02
C GLU A 332 27.62 -14.30 -35.72
N ASP A 333 28.28 -14.77 -34.65
CA ASP A 333 27.71 -15.01 -33.31
C ASP A 333 27.85 -13.81 -32.36
N SER A 334 28.23 -12.62 -32.86
CA SER A 334 28.50 -11.45 -32.02
C SER A 334 27.26 -10.97 -31.25
N PRO A 335 27.39 -10.64 -29.94
CA PRO A 335 26.34 -9.95 -29.17
C PRO A 335 25.86 -8.66 -29.84
N VAL A 336 26.73 -7.98 -30.60
CA VAL A 336 26.38 -6.76 -31.33
C VAL A 336 25.39 -7.03 -32.47
N ARG A 337 25.48 -8.20 -33.12
CA ARG A 337 24.59 -8.59 -34.23
C ARG A 337 23.14 -8.81 -33.77
N ILE A 338 22.95 -9.22 -32.51
CA ILE A 338 21.62 -9.36 -31.88
C ILE A 338 20.89 -8.01 -31.83
N ILE A 339 21.62 -6.93 -31.52
CA ILE A 339 21.06 -5.56 -31.52
C ILE A 339 21.02 -4.96 -32.94
N SER A 340 21.93 -5.37 -33.83
CA SER A 340 22.10 -4.73 -35.13
C SER A 340 21.33 -5.36 -36.30
N ASN A 341 20.77 -6.56 -36.15
CA ASN A 341 20.12 -7.28 -37.26
C ASN A 341 18.82 -8.00 -36.83
N PRO A 342 17.69 -7.29 -36.68
CA PRO A 342 16.39 -7.89 -36.37
C PRO A 342 15.78 -8.71 -37.53
N ALA A 343 16.44 -8.81 -38.69
CA ALA A 343 15.92 -9.45 -39.90
C ALA A 343 16.09 -10.99 -39.94
N ALA A 344 16.47 -11.63 -38.83
CA ALA A 344 16.60 -13.10 -38.73
C ALA A 344 15.26 -13.83 -38.56
N GLY A 345 14.14 -13.11 -38.40
CA GLY A 345 12.79 -13.64 -38.28
C GLY A 345 11.73 -12.55 -38.54
N PRO A 346 10.43 -12.89 -38.53
CA PRO A 346 9.36 -11.94 -38.81
C PRO A 346 9.15 -10.94 -37.66
N ALA A 347 9.87 -9.81 -37.73
CA ALA A 347 9.67 -8.63 -36.89
C ALA A 347 9.52 -8.93 -35.39
N GLN A 348 10.54 -9.54 -34.79
CA GLN A 348 10.61 -9.71 -33.34
C GLN A 348 11.37 -8.52 -32.73
N GLU A 349 10.71 -7.77 -31.85
CA GLU A 349 11.33 -6.64 -31.16
C GLU A 349 12.34 -7.15 -30.12
N ILE A 350 13.47 -6.44 -29.97
CA ILE A 350 14.54 -6.86 -29.07
C ILE A 350 14.10 -6.57 -27.61
N SER A 351 13.95 -7.62 -26.83
CA SER A 351 13.58 -7.53 -25.40
C SER A 351 14.65 -6.80 -24.58
N LEU A 352 14.25 -6.22 -23.44
CA LEU A 352 15.17 -5.51 -22.55
C LEU A 352 16.27 -6.45 -22.02
N ASP A 353 15.94 -7.72 -21.77
CA ASP A 353 16.90 -8.77 -21.40
C ASP A 353 17.86 -9.11 -22.55
N ALA A 354 17.38 -9.23 -23.79
CA ALA A 354 18.27 -9.44 -24.94
C ALA A 354 19.27 -8.28 -25.11
N ILE A 355 18.83 -7.03 -24.90
CA ILE A 355 19.71 -5.85 -24.91
C ILE A 355 20.72 -5.91 -23.75
N ALA A 356 20.27 -6.17 -22.52
CA ALA A 356 21.12 -6.22 -21.33
C ALA A 356 22.14 -7.37 -21.36
N VAL A 357 21.74 -8.55 -21.84
CA VAL A 357 22.61 -9.72 -22.04
C VAL A 357 23.60 -9.46 -23.19
N ALA A 358 23.17 -8.83 -24.29
CA ALA A 358 24.08 -8.46 -25.36
C ALA A 358 25.13 -7.43 -24.91
N ALA A 359 24.71 -6.36 -24.21
CA ALA A 359 25.60 -5.32 -23.70
C ALA A 359 26.57 -5.85 -22.62
N SER A 360 26.12 -6.72 -21.71
CA SER A 360 26.98 -7.30 -20.68
C SER A 360 27.99 -8.30 -21.24
N ARG A 361 27.58 -9.20 -22.16
CA ARG A 361 28.51 -10.08 -22.90
C ARG A 361 29.53 -9.27 -23.69
N TYR A 362 29.11 -8.21 -24.36
CA TYR A 362 29.99 -7.30 -25.07
C TYR A 362 31.00 -6.59 -24.16
N ARG A 363 30.55 -6.09 -22.99
CA ARG A 363 31.42 -5.48 -21.96
C ARG A 363 32.46 -6.47 -21.44
N GLN A 364 32.08 -7.72 -21.20
CA GLN A 364 33.00 -8.79 -20.80
C GLN A 364 34.05 -9.09 -21.90
N GLN A 365 33.63 -9.22 -23.17
CA GLN A 365 34.54 -9.43 -24.30
C GLN A 365 35.50 -8.25 -24.50
N ALA A 366 35.02 -7.01 -24.36
CA ALA A 366 35.85 -5.81 -24.44
C ALA A 366 36.92 -5.77 -23.34
N MET A 367 36.53 -6.07 -22.09
CA MET A 367 37.47 -6.17 -20.95
C MET A 367 38.50 -7.29 -21.15
N ALA A 368 38.08 -8.47 -21.64
CA ALA A 368 38.97 -9.59 -21.95
C ALA A 368 39.98 -9.29 -23.07
N HIS A 369 39.77 -8.24 -23.85
CA HIS A 369 40.68 -7.74 -24.88
C HIS A 369 41.38 -6.43 -24.48
N GLY A 370 41.37 -6.08 -23.19
CA GLY A 370 42.13 -4.94 -22.65
C GLY A 370 41.56 -3.57 -22.99
N LEU A 371 40.33 -3.49 -23.52
CA LEU A 371 39.66 -2.22 -23.74
C LEU A 371 39.24 -1.62 -22.40
N ARG A 372 39.60 -0.36 -22.15
CA ARG A 372 39.10 0.40 -21.01
C ARG A 372 37.61 0.71 -21.20
N VAL A 373 36.77 0.02 -20.44
CA VAL A 373 35.36 0.39 -20.26
C VAL A 373 35.26 1.25 -19.00
N GLY A 374 34.40 2.28 -19.02
CA GLY A 374 34.22 3.17 -17.87
C GLY A 374 33.47 2.48 -16.71
N ASP A 375 33.64 3.01 -15.50
CA ASP A 375 32.81 2.66 -14.36
C ASP A 375 31.33 2.98 -14.65
N GLU A 376 30.42 2.13 -14.17
CA GLU A 376 28.99 2.35 -14.41
C GLU A 376 28.50 3.53 -13.56
N PRO A 377 27.92 4.60 -14.15
CA PRO A 377 27.51 5.77 -13.40
C PRO A 377 26.33 5.43 -12.48
N GLN A 378 26.36 5.97 -11.26
CA GLN A 378 25.33 5.72 -10.28
C GLN A 378 24.05 6.50 -10.64
N LEU A 379 22.96 5.78 -10.90
CA LEU A 379 21.65 6.38 -11.20
C LEU A 379 20.84 6.72 -9.93
N ALA A 380 21.42 6.56 -8.74
CA ALA A 380 20.73 6.75 -7.46
C ALA A 380 20.16 8.17 -7.28
N ASP A 381 20.91 9.19 -7.70
CA ASP A 381 20.45 10.59 -7.65
C ASP A 381 19.26 10.84 -8.58
N MET A 382 19.27 10.20 -9.77
CA MET A 382 18.17 10.29 -10.74
C MET A 382 16.90 9.63 -10.21
N TRP A 383 17.02 8.48 -9.54
CA TRP A 383 15.87 7.80 -8.93
C TRP A 383 15.34 8.53 -7.69
N SER A 384 16.24 9.16 -6.92
CA SER A 384 15.85 10.03 -5.79
C SER A 384 15.09 11.26 -6.30
N ALA A 385 15.55 11.89 -7.38
CA ALA A 385 14.85 13.00 -8.03
C ALA A 385 13.52 12.56 -8.68
N TYR A 386 13.46 11.39 -9.33
CA TYR A 386 12.22 10.82 -9.88
C TYR A 386 11.17 10.61 -8.80
N ARG A 387 11.54 9.98 -7.68
CA ARG A 387 10.70 9.82 -6.48
C ARG A 387 10.22 11.16 -5.96
N ASP A 388 11.13 12.11 -5.75
CA ASP A 388 10.79 13.40 -5.12
C ASP A 388 9.86 14.25 -6.00
N VAL A 389 10.04 14.23 -7.32
CA VAL A 389 9.11 14.86 -8.27
C VAL A 389 7.75 14.16 -8.27
N ALA A 390 7.72 12.82 -8.33
CA ALA A 390 6.48 12.04 -8.33
C ALA A 390 5.61 12.31 -7.08
N LEU A 391 6.24 12.37 -5.91
CA LEU A 391 5.55 12.65 -4.65
C LEU A 391 5.13 14.12 -4.54
N THR A 392 5.94 15.07 -5.00
CA THR A 392 5.59 16.51 -4.96
C THR A 392 4.50 16.87 -5.96
N LEU A 393 4.35 16.16 -7.09
CA LEU A 393 3.18 16.28 -7.95
C LEU A 393 1.86 15.94 -7.24
N VAL A 394 1.92 15.14 -6.17
CA VAL A 394 0.76 14.63 -5.43
C VAL A 394 0.45 15.45 -4.17
N ASP A 395 1.47 15.84 -3.39
CA ASP A 395 1.28 16.57 -2.12
C ASP A 395 1.81 18.01 -2.07
N GLY A 396 2.45 18.50 -3.13
CA GLY A 396 2.96 19.86 -3.22
C GLY A 396 4.08 20.19 -2.22
N ALA A 397 4.65 19.20 -1.52
CA ALA A 397 5.71 19.44 -0.57
C ALA A 397 7.04 19.76 -1.28
N GLU A 398 7.89 20.59 -0.66
CA GLU A 398 9.19 20.96 -1.24
C GLU A 398 10.24 19.92 -0.82
N ARG A 399 10.87 19.28 -1.82
CA ARG A 399 11.85 18.20 -1.64
C ARG A 399 13.18 18.56 -2.31
N GLN A 400 14.23 17.77 -2.11
CA GLN A 400 15.57 18.04 -2.64
C GLN A 400 15.71 17.67 -4.13
N GLN A 401 14.80 18.16 -4.97
CA GLN A 401 14.71 17.85 -6.41
C GLN A 401 15.81 18.52 -7.28
N GLY A 402 16.86 19.08 -6.65
CA GLY A 402 17.92 19.81 -7.33
C GLY A 402 17.41 21.11 -7.97
N ALA A 403 17.49 21.19 -9.30
CA ALA A 403 17.06 22.35 -10.09
C ALA A 403 15.60 22.24 -10.60
N LEU A 404 14.86 21.19 -10.22
CA LEU A 404 13.48 21.00 -10.59
C LEU A 404 12.57 21.74 -9.60
N GLU A 405 12.10 22.92 -9.98
CA GLU A 405 11.18 23.70 -9.15
C GLU A 405 9.80 23.04 -9.05
N THR A 406 9.24 23.03 -7.83
CA THR A 406 7.85 22.62 -7.57
C THR A 406 6.87 23.47 -8.40
N PRO A 407 5.90 22.86 -9.12
CA PRO A 407 4.86 23.60 -9.84
C PRO A 407 4.14 24.62 -8.96
N LYS A 408 4.11 25.87 -9.42
CA LYS A 408 3.51 27.01 -8.72
C LYS A 408 2.76 27.90 -9.69
N ASP A 409 1.66 28.51 -9.23
CA ASP A 409 0.94 29.51 -10.02
C ASP A 409 1.65 30.88 -10.01
N ALA A 410 1.10 31.85 -10.75
CA ALA A 410 1.64 33.22 -10.84
C ALA A 410 1.65 34.00 -9.50
N TYR A 411 1.01 33.47 -8.45
CA TYR A 411 0.98 34.03 -7.09
C TYR A 411 1.84 33.22 -6.10
N GLY A 412 2.48 32.13 -6.55
CA GLY A 412 3.26 31.21 -5.71
C GLY A 412 2.43 30.21 -4.90
N ASN A 413 1.14 30.00 -5.21
CA ASN A 413 0.41 28.84 -4.68
C ASN A 413 0.98 27.57 -5.33
N ARG A 414 1.14 26.50 -4.56
CA ARG A 414 1.68 25.23 -5.05
C ARG A 414 0.60 24.47 -5.83
N LYS A 415 0.97 23.89 -6.96
CA LYS A 415 0.08 23.13 -7.84
C LYS A 415 0.33 21.63 -7.70
N ILE A 416 -0.74 20.86 -7.44
CA ILE A 416 -0.75 19.39 -7.42
C ILE A 416 -1.65 18.85 -8.53
N VAL A 417 -1.47 17.60 -8.92
CA VAL A 417 -2.37 16.94 -9.89
C VAL A 417 -3.78 16.77 -9.30
N GLU A 418 -4.78 16.48 -10.14
CA GLU A 418 -6.15 16.24 -9.65
C GLU A 418 -6.33 14.84 -9.06
N GLN A 419 -5.72 13.82 -9.68
CA GLN A 419 -5.83 12.41 -9.30
C GLN A 419 -4.44 11.74 -9.32
N GLY A 420 -4.18 10.82 -8.40
CA GLY A 420 -2.84 10.26 -8.15
C GLY A 420 -2.14 9.66 -9.38
N TRP A 421 -2.92 9.01 -10.26
CA TRP A 421 -2.42 8.39 -11.50
C TRP A 421 -1.77 9.38 -12.47
N MET A 422 -2.10 10.67 -12.40
CA MET A 422 -1.47 11.71 -13.23
C MET A 422 0.01 11.92 -12.87
N SER A 423 0.43 11.51 -11.67
CA SER A 423 1.85 11.39 -11.31
C SER A 423 2.37 10.00 -11.68
N VAL A 424 1.94 8.98 -10.95
CA VAL A 424 2.31 7.57 -11.16
C VAL A 424 1.04 6.73 -11.00
N PRO A 425 0.53 6.07 -12.06
CA PRO A 425 -0.59 5.15 -11.95
C PRO A 425 -0.19 3.88 -11.18
N ASP A 426 -1.16 3.22 -10.58
CA ASP A 426 -0.95 1.96 -9.86
C ASP A 426 -0.87 0.77 -10.82
N VAL A 427 -0.29 -0.36 -10.38
CA VAL A 427 -0.30 -1.58 -11.22
C VAL A 427 -1.73 -2.09 -11.49
N ASN A 428 -2.71 -1.75 -10.65
CA ASN A 428 -4.11 -2.09 -10.88
C ASN A 428 -4.74 -1.27 -12.04
N ASP A 429 -4.09 -0.18 -12.50
CA ASP A 429 -4.50 0.59 -13.68
C ASP A 429 -3.96 -0.01 -15.01
N SER A 430 -3.42 -1.24 -14.98
CA SER A 430 -2.88 -1.95 -16.15
C SER A 430 -3.96 -2.33 -17.18
N PHE A 431 -3.53 -2.57 -18.41
CA PHE A 431 -4.41 -3.06 -19.48
C PHE A 431 -4.24 -4.56 -19.70
N ASP A 432 -5.26 -5.35 -19.36
CA ASP A 432 -5.31 -6.78 -19.65
C ASP A 432 -5.86 -7.04 -21.06
N GLY A 433 -4.94 -7.24 -22.00
CA GLY A 433 -5.23 -7.26 -23.44
C GLY A 433 -5.39 -8.63 -24.09
N PHE A 434 -5.65 -9.71 -23.33
CA PHE A 434 -5.59 -11.07 -23.87
C PHE A 434 -6.72 -11.37 -24.87
N HIS A 435 -6.37 -12.03 -25.99
CA HIS A 435 -7.34 -12.54 -26.95
C HIS A 435 -6.76 -13.77 -27.69
N PRO A 436 -7.53 -14.87 -27.89
CA PRO A 436 -7.01 -16.08 -28.52
C PRO A 436 -6.36 -15.89 -29.91
N LEU A 437 -6.86 -14.94 -30.72
CA LEU A 437 -6.23 -14.61 -32.01
C LEU A 437 -4.84 -13.96 -31.88
N LEU A 438 -4.55 -13.23 -30.79
CA LEU A 438 -3.21 -12.67 -30.55
C LEU A 438 -2.21 -13.80 -30.27
N ALA A 439 -2.61 -14.80 -29.48
CA ALA A 439 -1.83 -16.02 -29.28
C ALA A 439 -1.66 -16.79 -30.60
N GLN A 440 -2.72 -16.97 -31.39
CA GLN A 440 -2.68 -17.75 -32.63
C GLN A 440 -1.86 -17.10 -33.76
N GLN A 441 -1.92 -15.77 -33.92
CA GLN A 441 -1.31 -15.07 -35.05
C GLN A 441 0.06 -14.45 -34.73
N VAL A 442 0.35 -14.17 -33.45
CA VAL A 442 1.56 -13.46 -33.01
C VAL A 442 2.32 -14.21 -31.91
N GLY A 443 1.71 -15.20 -31.25
CA GLY A 443 2.35 -15.97 -30.19
C GLY A 443 2.37 -15.28 -28.82
N LEU A 444 1.54 -14.25 -28.60
CA LEU A 444 1.46 -13.55 -27.31
C LEU A 444 0.77 -14.43 -26.25
N SER A 445 1.43 -14.64 -25.12
CA SER A 445 0.82 -15.25 -23.92
C SER A 445 -0.09 -14.26 -23.17
N PRO A 446 -0.92 -14.70 -22.20
CA PRO A 446 -1.66 -13.78 -21.34
C PRO A 446 -0.76 -12.75 -20.66
N GLU A 447 0.38 -13.17 -20.11
CA GLU A 447 1.38 -12.33 -19.44
C GLU A 447 2.01 -11.29 -20.39
N ASP A 448 2.21 -11.64 -21.67
CA ASP A 448 2.66 -10.68 -22.69
C ASP A 448 1.61 -9.60 -22.99
N THR A 449 0.32 -9.90 -22.76
CA THR A 449 -0.80 -8.99 -23.08
C THR A 449 -1.24 -8.08 -21.92
N THR A 450 -0.76 -8.30 -20.70
CA THR A 450 -0.94 -7.34 -19.58
C THR A 450 0.09 -6.21 -19.69
N VAL A 451 -0.36 -4.97 -19.90
CA VAL A 451 0.51 -3.80 -20.11
C VAL A 451 0.44 -2.86 -18.90
N LEU A 452 1.59 -2.62 -18.25
CA LEU A 452 1.69 -1.68 -17.14
C LEU A 452 1.45 -0.23 -17.62
N PRO A 453 0.77 0.63 -16.84
CA PRO A 453 0.35 1.98 -17.23
C PRO A 453 1.49 3.01 -17.30
N PHE A 454 2.72 2.59 -17.04
CA PHE A 454 3.94 3.37 -17.21
C PHE A 454 4.95 2.70 -18.18
N ASP A 455 4.65 1.50 -18.70
CA ASP A 455 5.50 0.78 -19.68
C ASP A 455 5.15 1.18 -21.12
N ALA A 456 5.59 2.39 -21.49
CA ALA A 456 5.42 2.93 -22.85
C ALA A 456 6.05 2.04 -23.94
N LYS A 457 7.01 1.16 -23.61
CA LYS A 457 7.63 0.24 -24.59
C LYS A 457 6.71 -0.97 -24.83
N LYS A 458 6.28 -1.67 -23.78
CA LYS A 458 5.35 -2.81 -23.92
C LYS A 458 4.01 -2.37 -24.53
N ALA A 459 3.56 -1.15 -24.25
CA ALA A 459 2.39 -0.57 -24.90
C ALA A 459 2.56 -0.35 -26.41
N GLU A 460 3.69 0.21 -26.86
CA GLU A 460 3.98 0.40 -28.29
C GLU A 460 4.12 -0.95 -29.02
N TYR A 461 4.80 -1.92 -28.39
CA TYR A 461 4.90 -3.29 -28.88
C TYR A 461 3.51 -3.91 -29.05
N TYR A 462 2.69 -3.89 -28.00
CA TYR A 462 1.33 -4.44 -28.01
C TYR A 462 0.45 -3.76 -29.08
N GLU A 463 0.52 -2.43 -29.23
CA GLU A 463 -0.22 -1.70 -30.27
C GLU A 463 0.18 -2.16 -31.68
N SER A 464 1.48 -2.35 -31.94
CA SER A 464 1.97 -2.83 -33.24
C SER A 464 1.44 -4.23 -33.58
N ARG A 465 1.35 -5.11 -32.57
CA ARG A 465 0.81 -6.48 -32.72
C ARG A 465 -0.70 -6.50 -32.87
N LEU A 466 -1.42 -5.73 -32.06
CA LEU A 466 -2.86 -5.61 -32.14
C LEU A 466 -3.29 -4.96 -33.47
N GLY A 467 -2.55 -3.95 -33.96
CA GLY A 467 -2.77 -3.36 -35.28
C GLY A 467 -2.54 -4.33 -36.44
N PHE A 468 -1.53 -5.20 -36.35
CA PHE A 468 -1.28 -6.26 -37.33
C PHE A 468 -2.44 -7.27 -37.37
N VAL A 469 -2.89 -7.75 -36.20
CA VAL A 469 -4.01 -8.71 -36.08
C VAL A 469 -5.35 -8.08 -36.47
N ALA A 470 -5.59 -6.80 -36.12
CA ALA A 470 -6.75 -6.03 -36.57
C ALA A 470 -6.76 -5.75 -38.09
N GLY A 471 -5.59 -5.71 -38.72
CA GLY A 471 -5.45 -5.61 -40.18
C GLY A 471 -5.76 -6.92 -40.92
N GLN A 472 -5.64 -8.08 -40.25
CA GLN A 472 -5.89 -9.41 -40.85
C GLN A 472 -7.25 -10.00 -40.46
N SER A 473 -7.74 -9.73 -39.25
CA SER A 473 -9.04 -10.19 -38.76
C SER A 473 -10.17 -9.21 -39.12
N ARG A 474 -11.39 -9.75 -39.32
CA ARG A 474 -12.63 -8.95 -39.44
C ARG A 474 -13.47 -8.95 -38.17
N GLU A 475 -12.99 -9.60 -37.12
CA GLU A 475 -13.75 -9.83 -35.89
C GLU A 475 -14.13 -8.52 -35.18
N PRO A 476 -15.35 -8.42 -34.60
CA PRO A 476 -15.73 -7.26 -33.79
C PRO A 476 -14.90 -7.13 -32.50
N ALA A 477 -14.59 -8.25 -31.83
CA ALA A 477 -13.88 -8.28 -30.55
C ALA A 477 -12.49 -7.62 -30.64
N ILE A 478 -11.69 -7.95 -31.67
CA ILE A 478 -10.39 -7.32 -31.92
C ILE A 478 -10.49 -5.80 -32.13
N ARG A 479 -11.56 -5.31 -32.79
CA ARG A 479 -11.78 -3.87 -32.99
C ARG A 479 -12.26 -3.17 -31.72
N GLN A 480 -13.05 -3.83 -30.88
CA GLN A 480 -13.39 -3.34 -29.54
C GLN A 480 -12.16 -3.32 -28.62
N LEU A 481 -11.31 -4.34 -28.67
CA LEU A 481 -10.04 -4.42 -27.95
C LEU A 481 -9.10 -3.28 -28.35
N GLN A 482 -9.00 -2.98 -29.66
CA GLN A 482 -8.24 -1.82 -30.15
C GLN A 482 -8.80 -0.49 -29.64
N GLN A 483 -10.12 -0.30 -29.64
CA GLN A 483 -10.75 0.91 -29.09
C GLN A 483 -10.54 1.06 -27.57
N ASN A 484 -10.63 -0.04 -26.83
CA ASN A 484 -10.37 -0.07 -25.38
C ASN A 484 -8.89 0.27 -25.09
N PHE A 485 -7.95 -0.34 -25.82
CA PHE A 485 -6.53 -0.05 -25.71
C PHE A 485 -6.22 1.42 -26.04
N SER A 486 -6.77 1.96 -27.14
CA SER A 486 -6.56 3.38 -27.49
C SER A 486 -7.12 4.32 -26.42
N ARG A 487 -8.28 4.02 -25.82
CA ARG A 487 -8.84 4.81 -24.70
C ARG A 487 -7.97 4.73 -23.45
N TRP A 488 -7.49 3.54 -23.10
CA TRP A 488 -6.57 3.35 -21.97
C TRP A 488 -5.25 4.09 -22.19
N LYS A 489 -4.63 3.96 -23.38
CA LYS A 489 -3.38 4.64 -23.74
C LYS A 489 -3.55 6.16 -23.64
N GLN A 490 -4.68 6.72 -24.08
CA GLN A 490 -4.99 8.16 -23.96
C GLN A 490 -5.08 8.67 -22.51
N THR A 491 -5.45 7.82 -21.54
CA THR A 491 -5.42 8.19 -20.11
C THR A 491 -4.03 8.00 -19.54
N ALA A 492 -3.47 6.78 -19.63
CA ALA A 492 -2.18 6.41 -19.05
C ALA A 492 -1.03 7.30 -19.57
N SER A 493 -1.08 7.71 -20.84
CA SER A 493 -0.03 8.52 -21.47
C SER A 493 0.07 9.96 -21.00
N ARG A 494 -0.81 10.40 -20.09
CA ARG A 494 -0.77 11.73 -19.46
C ARG A 494 0.03 11.75 -18.14
N SER A 495 0.49 10.58 -17.67
CA SER A 495 1.19 10.45 -16.38
C SER A 495 2.67 10.81 -16.47
N PHE A 496 3.21 11.44 -15.42
CA PHE A 496 4.65 11.73 -15.29
C PHE A 496 5.51 10.47 -15.45
N ALA A 497 5.05 9.34 -14.89
CA ALA A 497 5.68 8.04 -15.07
C ALA A 497 5.75 7.60 -16.54
N TRP A 498 4.65 7.69 -17.29
CA TRP A 498 4.63 7.36 -18.72
C TRP A 498 5.51 8.30 -19.55
N HIS A 499 5.46 9.62 -19.30
CA HIS A 499 6.33 10.57 -20.02
C HIS A 499 7.82 10.26 -19.77
N THR A 500 8.19 9.90 -18.54
CA THR A 500 9.54 9.46 -18.19
C THR A 500 9.91 8.15 -18.90
N GLY A 501 9.01 7.18 -18.93
CA GLY A 501 9.18 5.91 -19.64
C GLY A 501 9.33 6.09 -21.15
N ASN A 502 8.49 6.90 -21.78
CA ASN A 502 8.58 7.18 -23.21
C ASN A 502 9.88 7.94 -23.56
N GLY A 503 10.35 8.84 -22.68
CA GLY A 503 11.65 9.49 -22.85
C GLY A 503 12.84 8.53 -22.74
N LEU A 504 12.87 7.63 -21.74
CA LEU A 504 13.89 6.58 -21.64
C LEU A 504 13.84 5.61 -22.83
N ARG A 505 12.63 5.27 -23.31
CA ARG A 505 12.43 4.47 -24.54
C ARG A 505 13.03 5.18 -25.75
N HIS A 506 12.74 6.47 -25.95
CA HIS A 506 13.30 7.22 -27.07
C HIS A 506 14.83 7.28 -27.06
N LEU A 507 15.45 7.45 -25.88
CA LEU A 507 16.91 7.40 -25.73
C LEU A 507 17.48 6.00 -26.07
N LEU A 508 16.81 4.93 -25.61
CA LEU A 508 17.19 3.54 -25.93
C LEU A 508 17.06 3.25 -27.43
N ASP A 509 15.93 3.62 -28.04
CA ASP A 509 15.67 3.47 -29.47
C ASP A 509 16.71 4.26 -30.31
N GLU A 510 17.14 5.43 -29.82
CA GLU A 510 18.20 6.21 -30.46
C GLU A 510 19.57 5.55 -30.33
N SER A 511 19.95 5.06 -29.15
CA SER A 511 21.20 4.31 -28.96
C SER A 511 21.26 3.05 -29.83
N ILE A 512 20.15 2.33 -29.99
CA ILE A 512 20.04 1.16 -30.89
C ILE A 512 20.25 1.56 -32.36
N ARG A 513 19.55 2.61 -32.84
CA ARG A 513 19.73 3.15 -34.20
C ARG A 513 21.15 3.66 -34.42
N ASN A 514 21.74 4.32 -33.42
CA ASN A 514 23.10 4.82 -33.47
C ASN A 514 24.12 3.67 -33.50
N ALA A 515 23.94 2.60 -32.71
CA ALA A 515 24.77 1.39 -32.80
C ALA A 515 24.72 0.78 -34.20
N GLN A 516 23.51 0.55 -34.74
CA GLN A 516 23.29 0.06 -36.10
C GLN A 516 23.99 0.93 -37.16
N HIS A 517 23.85 2.25 -37.05
CA HIS A 517 24.52 3.19 -37.95
C HIS A 517 26.05 3.11 -37.84
N GLN A 518 26.63 3.13 -36.64
CA GLN A 518 28.09 3.10 -36.47
C GLN A 518 28.70 1.78 -36.98
N ILE A 519 28.00 0.65 -36.86
CA ILE A 519 28.40 -0.64 -37.45
C ILE A 519 28.41 -0.53 -38.99
N GLN A 520 27.33 -0.05 -39.60
CA GLN A 520 27.24 0.14 -41.05
C GLN A 520 28.32 1.11 -41.58
N ARG A 521 28.61 2.20 -40.84
CA ARG A 521 29.70 3.15 -41.14
C ARG A 521 31.06 2.46 -41.10
N ARG A 522 31.35 1.71 -40.03
CA ARG A 522 32.59 0.95 -39.84
C ARG A 522 32.81 -0.05 -40.96
N ASP A 523 31.80 -0.84 -41.30
CA ASP A 523 31.89 -1.88 -42.33
C ASP A 523 32.04 -1.26 -43.72
N GLY A 524 31.38 -0.12 -43.97
CA GLY A 524 31.61 0.73 -45.13
C GLY A 524 33.05 1.26 -45.22
N PHE A 525 33.66 1.69 -44.09
CA PHE A 525 35.07 2.10 -44.06
C PHE A 525 36.03 0.92 -44.26
N MET A 526 35.73 -0.29 -43.75
CA MET A 526 36.51 -1.50 -44.04
C MET A 526 36.46 -1.85 -45.53
N ALA A 527 35.28 -1.80 -46.15
CA ALA A 527 35.11 -2.02 -47.58
C ALA A 527 35.87 -0.97 -48.43
N GLN A 528 35.82 0.31 -48.05
CA GLN A 528 36.58 1.39 -48.72
C GLN A 528 38.10 1.21 -48.57
N LEU A 529 38.58 0.79 -47.39
CA LEU A 529 40.00 0.49 -47.15
C LEU A 529 40.47 -0.73 -47.97
N GLY A 530 39.65 -1.78 -48.06
CA GLY A 530 39.90 -2.94 -48.93
C GLY A 530 39.93 -2.56 -50.41
N GLN A 531 38.97 -1.76 -50.89
CA GLN A 531 38.95 -1.25 -52.26
C GLN A 531 40.18 -0.38 -52.58
N LEU A 532 40.65 0.45 -51.63
CA LEU A 532 41.90 1.21 -51.78
C LEU A 532 43.13 0.32 -51.96
N GLN A 533 43.18 -0.82 -51.28
CA GLN A 533 44.27 -1.80 -51.40
C GLN A 533 44.19 -2.65 -52.67
N LEU A 534 42.99 -2.91 -53.18
CA LEU A 534 42.74 -3.69 -54.40
C LEU A 534 42.80 -2.86 -55.69
N ARG A 535 42.69 -1.53 -55.63
CA ARG A 535 42.62 -0.68 -56.83
C ARG A 535 43.88 -0.80 -57.68
N ASP A 536 43.72 -1.04 -58.98
CA ASP A 536 44.83 -1.29 -59.91
C ASP A 536 45.74 -0.06 -60.10
N GLN A 537 46.81 -0.01 -59.30
CA GLN A 537 47.85 1.02 -59.33
C GLN A 537 48.74 0.93 -60.59
N ASP A 538 48.66 -0.15 -61.38
CA ASP A 538 49.52 -0.32 -62.54
C ASP A 538 49.15 0.67 -63.65
N SER A 539 47.89 1.09 -63.74
CA SER A 539 47.39 2.16 -64.62
C SER A 539 48.19 3.47 -64.51
N ILE A 540 48.30 4.03 -63.30
CA ILE A 540 49.01 5.28 -63.00
C ILE A 540 50.53 5.10 -63.19
N ASN A 541 51.07 3.96 -62.75
CA ASN A 541 52.49 3.65 -62.92
C ASN A 541 52.89 3.49 -64.40
N ARG A 542 52.05 2.87 -65.24
CA ARG A 542 52.26 2.75 -66.70
C ARG A 542 52.30 4.12 -67.36
N SER A 543 51.36 5.01 -67.04
CA SER A 543 51.33 6.38 -67.56
C SER A 543 52.63 7.14 -67.23
N TYR A 544 52.97 7.26 -65.93
CA TYR A 544 54.19 7.96 -65.51
C TYR A 544 55.47 7.33 -66.11
N ARG A 545 55.56 5.99 -66.15
CA ARG A 545 56.71 5.27 -66.71
C ARG A 545 56.88 5.54 -68.20
N ASN A 546 55.78 5.62 -68.96
CA ASN A 546 55.83 5.91 -70.39
C ASN A 546 56.17 7.38 -70.64
N THR A 547 55.55 8.33 -69.92
CA THR A 547 55.89 9.76 -70.00
C THR A 547 57.35 10.02 -69.64
N THR A 548 57.87 9.42 -68.55
CA THR A 548 59.27 9.60 -68.13
C THR A 548 60.25 9.02 -69.16
N ARG A 549 59.96 7.84 -69.73
CA ARG A 549 60.78 7.25 -70.80
C ARG A 549 60.76 8.10 -72.08
N PHE A 550 59.60 8.66 -72.42
CA PHE A 550 59.46 9.57 -73.57
C PHE A 550 60.27 10.86 -73.37
N LEU A 551 60.18 11.49 -72.19
CA LEU A 551 60.92 12.71 -71.88
C LEU A 551 62.44 12.47 -71.82
N LEU A 552 62.89 11.38 -71.20
CA LEU A 552 64.31 10.98 -71.21
C LEU A 552 64.81 10.66 -72.63
N GLY A 553 63.97 10.07 -73.49
CA GLY A 553 64.28 9.85 -74.90
C GLY A 553 64.41 11.15 -75.68
N LEU A 554 63.55 12.14 -75.41
CA LEU A 554 63.62 13.47 -76.01
C LEU A 554 64.84 14.26 -75.51
N GLU A 555 65.20 14.14 -74.23
CA GLU A 555 66.39 14.77 -73.65
C GLU A 555 67.68 14.14 -74.20
N PHE A 556 67.72 12.81 -74.37
CA PHE A 556 68.80 12.13 -75.08
C PHE A 556 68.90 12.56 -76.55
N ALA A 557 67.77 12.74 -77.25
CA ALA A 557 67.75 13.28 -78.61
C ALA A 557 68.24 14.73 -78.68
N LEU A 558 67.93 15.56 -77.67
CA LEU A 558 68.42 16.93 -77.56
C LEU A 558 69.95 16.97 -77.34
N PHE A 559 70.47 16.11 -76.47
CA PHE A 559 71.92 15.88 -76.32
C PHE A 559 72.58 15.41 -77.63
N LEU A 560 71.94 14.48 -78.35
CA LEU A 560 72.43 13.97 -79.63
C LEU A 560 72.51 15.09 -80.67
N VAL A 561 71.49 15.95 -80.78
CA VAL A 561 71.48 17.11 -81.69
C VAL A 561 72.67 18.04 -81.41
N ILE A 562 72.98 18.32 -80.15
CA ILE A 562 74.11 19.20 -79.79
C ILE A 562 75.45 18.53 -80.12
N ALA A 563 75.62 17.25 -79.80
CA ALA A 563 76.82 16.49 -80.16
C ALA A 563 77.04 16.52 -81.68
N LEU A 564 75.96 16.41 -82.46
CA LEU A 564 75.99 16.52 -83.92
C LEU A 564 76.32 17.95 -84.38
N SER A 565 75.69 18.99 -83.83
CA SER A 565 75.98 20.39 -84.16
C SER A 565 77.43 20.80 -83.84
N VAL A 566 77.97 20.40 -82.69
CA VAL A 566 79.37 20.66 -82.33
C VAL A 566 80.33 19.90 -83.24
N THR A 567 80.03 18.65 -83.58
CA THR A 567 80.84 17.84 -84.51
C THR A 567 80.85 18.42 -85.93
N VAL A 568 79.69 18.88 -86.43
CA VAL A 568 79.56 19.53 -87.74
C VAL A 568 80.25 20.89 -87.77
N HIS A 569 80.27 21.65 -86.66
CA HIS A 569 81.00 22.91 -86.59
C HIS A 569 82.53 22.69 -86.65
N TYR A 570 83.06 21.69 -85.93
CA TYR A 570 84.50 21.38 -85.92
C TYR A 570 85.01 20.59 -87.14
N LYS A 571 84.13 19.94 -87.91
CA LYS A 571 84.48 19.32 -89.21
C LYS A 571 83.90 20.11 -90.37
N GLU A 572 84.70 21.02 -90.90
CA GLU A 572 84.39 21.87 -92.06
C GLU A 572 83.88 21.07 -93.28
N SER A 573 84.42 19.87 -93.52
CA SER A 573 83.98 18.96 -94.59
C SER A 573 82.61 18.29 -94.40
N TRP A 574 81.94 18.51 -93.26
CA TRP A 574 80.61 17.95 -92.93
C TRP A 574 79.53 19.05 -92.82
N GLN A 575 79.84 20.30 -93.17
CA GLN A 575 78.89 21.42 -93.10
C GLN A 575 77.82 21.35 -94.20
N LEU A 576 76.59 21.01 -93.80
CA LEU A 576 75.40 21.09 -94.66
C LEU A 576 74.98 22.57 -94.82
N SER A 577 74.77 23.01 -96.06
CA SER A 577 74.52 24.42 -96.44
C SER A 577 73.41 25.14 -95.63
N PHE A 578 72.42 24.38 -95.14
CA PHE A 578 71.33 24.85 -94.28
C PHE A 578 71.79 25.45 -92.92
N PHE A 579 72.96 25.06 -92.40
CA PHE A 579 73.44 25.44 -91.06
C PHE A 579 74.42 26.64 -91.05
N SER A 580 74.73 27.21 -92.22
CA SER A 580 75.77 28.24 -92.41
C SER A 580 75.59 29.55 -91.60
N GLY A 581 74.42 29.81 -91.02
CA GLY A 581 74.15 30.96 -90.15
C GLY A 581 74.00 30.65 -88.66
N PHE A 582 74.11 29.38 -88.22
CA PHE A 582 73.75 28.98 -86.85
C PHE A 582 74.97 28.79 -85.95
N SER A 583 75.32 29.79 -85.15
CA SER A 583 76.47 29.69 -84.24
C SER A 583 76.21 28.71 -83.09
N TRP A 584 77.27 28.02 -82.63
CA TRP A 584 77.21 27.04 -81.54
C TRP A 584 76.63 27.62 -80.23
N SER A 585 76.79 28.93 -80.00
CA SER A 585 76.20 29.65 -78.87
C SER A 585 74.65 29.65 -78.89
N TRP A 586 74.02 29.72 -80.08
CA TRP A 586 72.57 29.58 -80.20
C TRP A 586 72.12 28.14 -79.95
N ALA A 587 72.89 27.13 -80.36
CA ALA A 587 72.60 25.74 -80.04
C ALA A 587 72.64 25.47 -78.52
N ILE A 588 73.61 26.06 -77.80
CA ILE A 588 73.65 26.00 -76.33
C ILE A 588 72.48 26.76 -75.70
N LEU A 589 72.11 27.94 -76.19
CA LEU A 589 70.96 28.68 -75.66
C LEU A 589 69.65 27.88 -75.81
N TRP A 590 69.41 27.29 -76.99
CA TRP A 590 68.25 26.44 -77.21
C TRP A 590 68.30 25.13 -76.42
N PHE A 591 69.49 24.58 -76.15
CA PHE A 591 69.63 23.46 -75.21
C PHE A 591 69.23 23.83 -73.78
N VAL A 592 69.74 24.95 -73.26
CA VAL A 592 69.44 25.40 -71.90
C VAL A 592 67.95 25.70 -71.76
N ILE A 593 67.33 26.36 -72.74
CA ILE A 593 65.87 26.60 -72.76
C ILE A 593 65.09 25.29 -72.88
N GLY A 594 65.50 24.38 -73.77
CA GLY A 594 64.84 23.08 -73.98
C GLY A 594 64.91 22.18 -72.74
N SER A 595 66.08 22.05 -72.12
CA SER A 595 66.27 21.31 -70.87
C SER A 595 65.52 21.96 -69.70
N LEU A 596 65.47 23.30 -69.61
CA LEU A 596 64.65 24.00 -68.62
C LEU A 596 63.15 23.67 -68.78
N VAL A 597 62.63 23.69 -70.01
CA VAL A 597 61.23 23.31 -70.31
C VAL A 597 60.98 21.83 -69.99
N LEU A 598 61.90 20.93 -70.34
CA LEU A 598 61.79 19.51 -70.01
C LEU A 598 61.89 19.22 -68.51
N MET A 599 62.67 20.00 -67.77
CA MET A 599 62.73 19.94 -66.30
C MET A 599 61.41 20.41 -65.67
N VAL A 600 60.76 21.44 -66.23
CA VAL A 600 59.40 21.86 -65.81
C VAL A 600 58.36 20.79 -66.12
N ILE A 601 58.43 20.13 -67.27
CA ILE A 601 57.50 19.04 -67.62
C ILE A 601 57.73 17.80 -66.73
N HIS A 602 58.99 17.42 -66.48
CA HIS A 602 59.34 16.40 -65.49
C HIS A 602 58.82 16.76 -64.08
N MET A 603 58.98 18.02 -63.65
CA MET A 603 58.44 18.50 -62.38
C MET A 603 56.92 18.36 -62.32
N LEU A 604 56.18 18.71 -63.39
CA LEU A 604 54.72 18.59 -63.43
C LEU A 604 54.26 17.12 -63.37
N ALA A 605 54.93 16.22 -64.11
CA ALA A 605 54.67 14.79 -64.08
C ALA A 605 55.01 14.15 -62.71
N TYR A 606 56.11 14.58 -62.08
CA TYR A 606 56.48 14.18 -60.73
C TYR A 606 55.48 14.72 -59.70
N ALA A 607 55.05 15.98 -59.83
CA ALA A 607 54.13 16.62 -58.89
C ALA A 607 52.74 15.99 -58.95
N SER A 608 52.23 15.60 -60.13
CA SER A 608 50.96 14.88 -60.24
C SER A 608 51.05 13.47 -59.62
N ALA A 609 52.14 12.74 -59.88
CA ALA A 609 52.39 11.44 -59.25
C ALA A 609 52.53 11.54 -57.72
N ARG A 610 53.32 12.49 -57.20
CA ARG A 610 53.52 12.70 -55.75
C ARG A 610 52.24 13.17 -55.06
N ARG A 611 51.42 14.01 -55.69
CA ARG A 611 50.05 14.32 -55.20
C ARG A 611 49.17 13.07 -55.14
N GLY A 612 49.32 12.13 -56.08
CA GLY A 612 48.68 10.81 -56.04
C GLY A 612 49.12 9.95 -54.85
N VAL A 613 50.40 9.97 -54.48
CA VAL A 613 50.91 9.27 -53.28
C VAL A 613 50.43 9.96 -52.00
N GLU A 614 50.56 11.29 -51.91
CA GLU A 614 50.15 12.05 -50.72
C GLU A 614 48.64 11.93 -50.47
N LYS A 615 47.80 11.98 -51.52
CA LYS A 615 46.36 11.73 -51.39
C LYS A 615 46.06 10.29 -50.95
N TYR A 616 46.75 9.29 -51.50
CA TYR A 616 46.57 7.88 -51.09
C TYR A 616 46.91 7.69 -49.59
N LEU A 617 48.01 8.29 -49.11
CA LEU A 617 48.38 8.24 -47.69
C LEU A 617 47.39 9.02 -46.80
N GLN A 618 46.91 10.18 -47.24
CA GLN A 618 45.88 10.95 -46.52
C GLN A 618 44.56 10.19 -46.42
N ASP A 619 44.09 9.59 -47.52
CA ASP A 619 42.86 8.80 -47.53
C ASP A 619 43.02 7.53 -46.67
N LEU A 620 44.19 6.87 -46.71
CA LEU A 620 44.48 5.69 -45.87
C LEU A 620 44.52 6.04 -44.37
N HIS A 621 45.21 7.11 -43.96
CA HIS A 621 45.22 7.56 -42.57
C HIS A 621 43.82 8.00 -42.10
N LEU A 622 43.06 8.68 -42.96
CA LEU A 622 41.69 9.11 -42.66
C LEU A 622 40.78 7.90 -42.37
N PHE A 623 40.83 6.87 -43.21
CA PHE A 623 40.01 5.67 -43.01
C PHE A 623 40.48 4.83 -41.80
N GLN A 624 41.79 4.76 -41.51
CA GLN A 624 42.27 4.15 -40.27
C GLN A 624 41.79 4.91 -39.03
N GLN A 625 41.85 6.25 -39.05
CA GLN A 625 41.36 7.08 -37.95
C GLN A 625 39.84 6.94 -37.76
N ASN A 626 39.06 6.92 -38.86
CA ASN A 626 37.61 6.74 -38.79
C ASN A 626 37.19 5.31 -38.43
N LEU A 627 37.99 4.28 -38.74
CA LEU A 627 37.78 2.92 -38.23
C LEU A 627 37.99 2.84 -36.72
N LYS A 628 39.00 3.55 -36.18
CA LYS A 628 39.18 3.67 -34.73
C LYS A 628 38.01 4.41 -34.07
N ILE A 629 37.63 5.58 -34.59
CA ILE A 629 36.53 6.40 -34.07
C ILE A 629 35.20 5.64 -34.12
N THR A 630 34.88 4.95 -35.22
CA THR A 630 33.64 4.15 -35.30
C THR A 630 33.68 2.93 -34.36
N GLY A 631 34.84 2.30 -34.15
CA GLY A 631 34.99 1.26 -33.12
C GLY A 631 34.75 1.78 -31.69
N GLU A 632 35.31 2.94 -31.35
CA GLU A 632 35.06 3.58 -30.05
C GLU A 632 33.59 4.04 -29.91
N ASN A 633 32.96 4.53 -30.97
CA ASN A 633 31.54 4.88 -30.98
C ASN A 633 30.61 3.66 -30.85
N VAL A 634 30.97 2.48 -31.39
CA VAL A 634 30.22 1.24 -31.16
C VAL A 634 30.31 0.80 -29.70
N ASN A 635 31.48 0.95 -29.04
CA ASN A 635 31.59 0.72 -27.59
C ASN A 635 30.64 1.62 -26.81
N LEU A 636 30.66 2.93 -27.08
CA LEU A 636 29.80 3.91 -26.40
C LEU A 636 28.30 3.65 -26.66
N ALA A 637 27.93 3.27 -27.88
CA ALA A 637 26.55 2.92 -28.23
C ALA A 637 26.06 1.68 -27.47
N MET A 638 26.86 0.61 -27.42
CA MET A 638 26.54 -0.62 -26.69
C MET A 638 26.46 -0.38 -25.17
N GLU A 639 27.32 0.48 -24.61
CA GLU A 639 27.27 0.85 -23.20
C GLU A 639 26.03 1.69 -22.88
N ASN A 640 25.71 2.69 -23.71
CA ASN A 640 24.48 3.50 -23.58
C ASN A 640 23.24 2.60 -23.65
N CYS A 641 23.15 1.67 -24.61
CA CYS A 641 22.04 0.70 -24.71
C CYS A 641 21.87 -0.13 -23.42
N GLY A 642 22.96 -0.68 -22.86
CA GLY A 642 22.90 -1.45 -21.62
C GLY A 642 22.46 -0.60 -20.42
N ARG A 643 23.02 0.61 -20.30
CA ARG A 643 22.72 1.56 -19.24
C ARG A 643 21.26 2.04 -19.28
N GLN A 644 20.74 2.33 -20.47
CA GLN A 644 19.37 2.77 -20.71
C GLN A 644 18.36 1.62 -20.53
N ALA A 645 18.69 0.40 -20.94
CA ALA A 645 17.86 -0.78 -20.66
C ALA A 645 17.77 -1.09 -19.14
N LYS A 646 18.88 -0.93 -18.40
CA LYS A 646 18.90 -1.02 -16.92
C LYS A 646 18.04 0.09 -16.29
N ALA A 647 18.20 1.33 -16.75
CA ALA A 647 17.39 2.46 -16.29
C ALA A 647 15.89 2.26 -16.56
N TYR A 648 15.52 1.71 -17.72
CA TYR A 648 14.13 1.40 -18.04
C TYR A 648 13.55 0.36 -17.07
N ARG A 649 14.29 -0.72 -16.78
CA ARG A 649 13.85 -1.73 -15.81
C ARG A 649 13.73 -1.17 -14.39
N GLN A 650 14.63 -0.28 -14.00
CA GLN A 650 14.56 0.46 -12.73
C GLN A 650 13.32 1.35 -12.67
N LEU A 651 12.96 2.07 -13.75
CA LEU A 651 11.73 2.87 -13.81
C LEU A 651 10.50 2.02 -13.49
N LEU A 652 10.39 0.82 -14.06
CA LEU A 652 9.25 -0.06 -13.84
C LEU A 652 9.11 -0.42 -12.35
N SER A 653 10.19 -0.88 -11.70
CA SER A 653 10.17 -1.19 -10.26
C SER A 653 9.88 0.03 -9.37
N TRP A 654 10.47 1.19 -9.68
CA TRP A 654 10.19 2.44 -8.94
C TRP A 654 8.75 2.92 -9.11
N SER A 655 8.18 2.76 -10.31
CA SER A 655 6.81 3.19 -10.61
C SER A 655 5.77 2.25 -10.00
N THR A 656 6.04 0.94 -9.92
CA THR A 656 5.23 0.00 -9.13
C THR A 656 5.10 0.46 -7.66
N LEU A 657 6.22 0.80 -7.02
CA LEU A 657 6.25 1.24 -5.62
C LEU A 657 5.57 2.59 -5.41
N LEU A 658 5.87 3.57 -6.27
CA LEU A 658 5.27 4.90 -6.20
C LEU A 658 3.77 4.86 -6.50
N GLY A 659 3.33 4.11 -7.52
CA GLY A 659 1.92 3.95 -7.86
C GLY A 659 1.11 3.32 -6.73
N ARG A 660 1.64 2.26 -6.09
CA ARG A 660 1.01 1.63 -4.92
C ARG A 660 0.95 2.57 -3.71
N ALA A 661 2.00 3.35 -3.46
CA ALA A 661 2.04 4.31 -2.36
C ALA A 661 1.09 5.51 -2.58
N ILE A 662 1.02 6.02 -3.81
CA ILE A 662 0.19 7.17 -4.19
C ILE A 662 -1.30 6.79 -4.27
N SER A 663 -1.63 5.58 -4.73
CA SER A 663 -3.03 5.11 -4.84
C SER A 663 -3.61 4.60 -3.52
N ARG A 664 -2.79 3.97 -2.67
CA ARG A 664 -3.21 3.34 -1.40
C ARG A 664 -2.34 3.81 -0.22
N PRO A 665 -2.29 5.12 0.11
CA PRO A 665 -1.37 5.67 1.10
C PRO A 665 -1.61 5.19 2.54
N LEU A 666 -2.86 4.82 2.85
CA LEU A 666 -3.25 4.17 4.12
C LEU A 666 -3.45 2.65 3.95
N GLY A 667 -3.16 2.08 2.77
CA GLY A 667 -3.53 0.72 2.43
C GLY A 667 -4.95 0.62 1.86
N ARG A 668 -5.65 -0.46 2.19
CA ARG A 668 -7.03 -0.75 1.76
C ARG A 668 -7.91 -0.82 3.01
N ASP A 669 -8.96 0.01 3.10
CA ASP A 669 -9.91 -0.10 4.24
C ASP A 669 -10.65 -1.45 4.13
N THR A 670 -10.24 -2.40 4.98
CA THR A 670 -10.85 -3.72 5.13
C THR A 670 -12.00 -3.71 6.13
N SER A 671 -12.31 -2.55 6.72
CA SER A 671 -13.35 -2.40 7.75
C SER A 671 -14.75 -2.39 7.13
N ALA A 672 -15.39 -3.57 7.16
CA ALA A 672 -16.83 -3.62 7.29
C ALA A 672 -17.26 -2.72 8.45
N GLY A 673 -18.27 -1.89 8.21
CA GLY A 673 -18.84 -1.03 9.23
C GLY A 673 -19.85 -1.84 10.03
N ALA A 674 -19.79 -1.75 11.36
CA ALA A 674 -20.80 -2.32 12.23
C ALA A 674 -21.90 -1.27 12.42
N ASP A 675 -22.75 -1.10 11.41
CA ASP A 675 -23.94 -0.25 11.51
C ASP A 675 -24.86 -0.83 12.62
N LEU A 676 -25.04 -0.10 13.72
CA LEU A 676 -25.95 -0.53 14.79
C LEU A 676 -27.40 -0.39 14.32
N GLU A 677 -27.99 -1.48 13.86
CA GLU A 677 -29.40 -1.54 13.48
C GLU A 677 -30.31 -1.17 14.67
N SER A 678 -31.24 -0.26 14.44
CA SER A 678 -32.24 0.12 15.45
C SER A 678 -33.35 -0.94 15.54
N PRO A 679 -33.76 -1.39 16.74
CA PRO A 679 -34.81 -2.40 16.88
C PRO A 679 -36.14 -2.02 16.21
N SER A 680 -36.45 -2.67 15.09
CA SER A 680 -37.69 -2.43 14.32
C SER A 680 -38.97 -2.80 15.07
N ALA A 681 -38.87 -3.69 16.08
CA ALA A 681 -39.94 -4.04 17.01
C ALA A 681 -40.25 -2.94 18.06
N GLY A 682 -39.46 -1.86 18.10
CA GLY A 682 -39.61 -0.77 19.06
C GLY A 682 -38.89 -1.00 20.40
N LEU A 683 -38.87 0.06 21.21
CA LEU A 683 -38.26 0.15 22.54
C LEU A 683 -39.30 0.67 23.55
N PRO A 684 -39.13 0.42 24.86
CA PRO A 684 -39.94 1.10 25.88
C PRO A 684 -39.66 2.61 25.88
N LEU A 685 -40.59 3.42 26.39
CA LEU A 685 -40.49 4.89 26.44
C LEU A 685 -39.22 5.35 27.17
N SER A 686 -38.83 4.61 28.20
CA SER A 686 -37.60 4.79 28.98
C SER A 686 -36.32 4.61 28.17
N THR A 687 -36.34 3.95 27.00
CA THR A 687 -35.14 3.65 26.19
C THR A 687 -35.25 4.19 24.77
N GLY A 688 -34.23 4.94 24.32
CA GLY A 688 -34.20 5.55 23.00
C GLY A 688 -32.85 5.35 22.35
N ILE A 689 -32.86 4.69 21.20
CA ILE A 689 -31.70 4.58 20.30
C ILE A 689 -31.99 5.49 19.11
N GLY A 690 -31.07 6.41 18.86
CA GLY A 690 -31.05 7.23 17.66
C GLY A 690 -29.77 7.00 16.87
N GLN A 691 -29.84 7.21 15.56
CA GLN A 691 -28.69 7.27 14.66
C GLN A 691 -28.43 8.74 14.32
N ALA A 692 -27.15 9.13 14.34
CA ALA A 692 -26.70 10.44 13.92
C ALA A 692 -26.97 10.64 12.43
N ALA A 693 -27.51 11.80 12.04
CA ALA A 693 -27.70 12.18 10.65
C ALA A 693 -26.92 13.46 10.32
N VAL A 694 -26.10 13.40 9.26
CA VAL A 694 -25.37 14.54 8.71
C VAL A 694 -26.04 14.98 7.40
N PRO A 695 -26.49 16.24 7.27
CA PRO A 695 -26.97 16.77 6.00
C PRO A 695 -25.91 16.70 4.91
N GLU A 696 -26.30 16.33 3.69
CA GLU A 696 -25.37 16.19 2.55
C GLU A 696 -24.60 17.50 2.24
N SER A 697 -25.16 18.65 2.61
CA SER A 697 -24.51 19.98 2.56
C SER A 697 -23.27 20.10 3.44
N ASP A 698 -23.23 19.39 4.56
CA ASP A 698 -22.19 19.47 5.59
C ASP A 698 -21.16 18.35 5.47
N LEU A 699 -21.49 17.26 4.77
CA LEU A 699 -20.56 16.16 4.50
C LEU A 699 -19.32 16.64 3.73
N GLY A 700 -19.49 17.46 2.69
CA GLY A 700 -18.35 18.00 1.91
C GLY A 700 -17.36 18.82 2.75
N PRO A 701 -17.82 19.82 3.52
CA PRO A 701 -16.98 20.52 4.51
C PRO A 701 -16.30 19.58 5.52
N LEU A 702 -17.03 18.62 6.09
CA LEU A 702 -16.46 17.65 7.04
C LEU A 702 -15.36 16.77 6.42
N VAL A 703 -15.59 16.25 5.21
CA VAL A 703 -14.60 15.48 4.44
C VAL A 703 -13.32 16.30 4.22
N ASN A 704 -13.44 17.59 3.93
CA ASN A 704 -12.28 18.48 3.77
C ASN A 704 -11.54 18.75 5.10
N THR A 705 -12.25 18.87 6.23
CA THR A 705 -11.60 18.94 7.56
C THR A 705 -10.87 17.64 7.88
N VAL A 706 -11.51 16.47 7.72
CA VAL A 706 -10.86 15.17 7.95
C VAL A 706 -9.62 14.99 7.06
N ARG A 707 -9.74 15.31 5.76
CA ARG A 707 -8.61 15.19 4.82
C ARG A 707 -7.43 16.06 5.21
N ARG A 708 -7.64 17.22 5.83
CA ARG A 708 -6.55 18.08 6.33
C ARG A 708 -5.75 17.42 7.45
N GLU A 709 -6.41 16.71 8.36
CA GLU A 709 -5.77 16.03 9.49
C GLU A 709 -5.19 14.66 9.08
N MET A 710 -5.86 13.90 8.20
CA MET A 710 -5.37 12.61 7.71
C MET A 710 -4.22 12.72 6.70
N PHE A 711 -4.16 13.81 5.92
CA PHE A 711 -3.16 14.05 4.87
C PHE A 711 -2.37 15.35 5.13
N PRO A 712 -1.47 15.35 6.14
CA PRO A 712 -0.63 16.50 6.46
C PRO A 712 0.37 16.83 5.32
N PRO A 713 1.06 17.98 5.37
CA PRO A 713 2.15 18.26 4.44
C PRO A 713 3.19 17.13 4.43
N HIS A 714 3.65 16.74 3.23
CA HIS A 714 4.54 15.59 2.98
C HIS A 714 3.90 14.20 3.07
N TRP A 715 2.57 14.08 3.22
CA TRP A 715 1.88 12.77 3.39
C TRP A 715 2.23 11.71 2.34
N ALA A 716 2.54 12.09 1.10
CA ALA A 716 2.91 11.13 0.06
C ALA A 716 4.30 10.52 0.31
N GLY A 717 5.21 11.30 0.93
CA GLY A 717 6.49 10.80 1.46
C GLY A 717 6.26 9.80 2.58
N ASP A 718 5.52 10.20 3.62
CA ASP A 718 5.19 9.32 4.75
C ASP A 718 4.51 8.01 4.30
N ALA A 719 3.67 8.06 3.27
CA ALA A 719 2.96 6.91 2.71
C ALA A 719 3.89 5.96 1.93
N PHE A 720 4.84 6.52 1.17
CA PHE A 720 5.87 5.77 0.45
C PHE A 720 6.86 5.12 1.43
N ASP A 721 7.38 5.87 2.41
CA ASP A 721 8.32 5.34 3.39
C ASP A 721 7.66 4.28 4.30
N ARG A 722 6.36 4.46 4.65
CA ARG A 722 5.57 3.38 5.28
C ARG A 722 5.43 2.16 4.39
N LEU A 723 5.06 2.29 3.11
CA LEU A 723 4.94 1.14 2.20
C LEU A 723 6.25 0.35 2.10
N VAL A 724 7.40 1.03 2.02
CA VAL A 724 8.71 0.38 1.98
C VAL A 724 9.05 -0.28 3.32
N ALA A 725 8.74 0.36 4.46
CA ALA A 725 8.91 -0.23 5.78
C ALA A 725 8.06 -1.49 5.94
N ASP A 726 6.75 -1.41 5.69
CA ASP A 726 5.77 -2.51 5.79
C ASP A 726 6.19 -3.70 4.91
N ALA A 727 6.50 -3.45 3.63
CA ALA A 727 6.94 -4.49 2.69
C ALA A 727 8.30 -5.10 3.06
N SER A 728 9.20 -4.32 3.69
CA SER A 728 10.47 -4.85 4.19
C SER A 728 10.30 -5.71 5.44
N ALA A 729 9.43 -5.31 6.38
CA ALA A 729 9.16 -6.04 7.60
C ALA A 729 8.43 -7.38 7.33
N ASN A 730 7.41 -7.37 6.47
CA ASN A 730 6.73 -8.60 6.04
C ASN A 730 7.70 -9.57 5.33
N ARG A 731 8.59 -9.06 4.47
CA ARG A 731 9.61 -9.89 3.82
C ARG A 731 10.67 -10.41 4.80
N GLU A 732 11.12 -9.60 5.76
CA GLU A 732 12.10 -10.04 6.76
C GLU A 732 11.50 -11.14 7.66
N HIS A 733 10.21 -11.00 8.04
CA HIS A 733 9.46 -12.03 8.78
C HIS A 733 9.32 -13.35 7.99
N LEU A 734 9.04 -13.29 6.69
CA LEU A 734 8.83 -14.47 5.85
C LEU A 734 10.11 -15.13 5.30
N THR A 735 11.21 -14.37 5.15
CA THR A 735 12.42 -14.84 4.45
C THR A 735 13.72 -14.76 5.25
N GLY A 736 13.75 -14.00 6.36
CA GLY A 736 14.97 -13.72 7.12
C GLY A 736 16.00 -12.82 6.42
N GLU A 737 15.74 -12.36 5.19
CA GLU A 737 16.59 -11.37 4.50
C GLU A 737 16.36 -9.98 5.13
N HIS A 738 17.42 -9.38 5.71
CA HIS A 738 17.35 -8.05 6.31
C HIS A 738 16.95 -6.95 5.31
N ALA A 739 16.21 -5.95 5.79
CA ALA A 739 15.85 -4.76 5.02
C ALA A 739 17.08 -3.99 4.46
N LEU A 740 17.01 -3.59 3.20
CA LEU A 740 18.01 -2.76 2.52
C LEU A 740 17.70 -1.26 2.69
N THR A 741 18.73 -0.45 2.91
CA THR A 741 18.55 1.02 3.02
C THR A 741 18.13 1.63 1.68
N MET A 742 17.30 2.68 1.71
CA MET A 742 16.81 3.40 0.50
C MET A 742 17.92 3.72 -0.52
N THR A 743 19.07 4.22 -0.05
CA THR A 743 20.24 4.55 -0.88
C THR A 743 20.87 3.32 -1.55
N GLN A 744 20.75 2.14 -0.93
CA GLN A 744 21.23 0.87 -1.48
C GLN A 744 20.26 0.30 -2.54
N LEU A 745 18.96 0.54 -2.38
CA LEU A 745 17.93 0.16 -3.37
C LEU A 745 18.07 0.96 -4.67
N ALA A 746 18.35 2.26 -4.58
CA ALA A 746 18.47 3.16 -5.73
C ALA A 746 19.62 2.83 -6.72
N GLY A 747 20.59 2.01 -6.31
CA GLY A 747 21.65 1.50 -7.19
C GLY A 747 21.33 0.17 -7.90
N GLN A 748 20.28 -0.56 -7.48
CA GLN A 748 20.03 -1.94 -7.90
C GLN A 748 19.25 -2.06 -9.21
N SER A 749 19.48 -3.14 -9.95
CA SER A 749 18.72 -3.48 -11.17
C SER A 749 17.21 -3.59 -10.87
N GLY A 750 16.36 -3.14 -11.78
CA GLY A 750 14.91 -3.25 -11.63
C GLY A 750 14.32 -4.56 -12.16
N ILE A 751 13.10 -4.49 -12.70
CA ILE A 751 12.19 -5.63 -12.88
C ILE A 751 12.83 -6.87 -13.53
N GLY A 752 12.55 -8.07 -12.98
CA GLY A 752 12.97 -9.36 -13.52
C GLY A 752 14.46 -9.68 -13.38
N SER A 753 15.13 -9.13 -12.36
CA SER A 753 16.56 -9.32 -12.07
C SER A 753 16.86 -10.03 -10.74
N GLY A 754 15.84 -10.29 -9.91
CA GLY A 754 15.98 -10.90 -8.59
C GLY A 754 16.62 -10.01 -7.53
N SER A 755 16.82 -8.72 -7.82
CA SER A 755 17.44 -7.75 -6.91
C SER A 755 16.56 -7.44 -5.69
N GLY A 756 17.10 -6.71 -4.72
CA GLY A 756 16.32 -6.20 -3.59
C GLY A 756 15.21 -5.23 -4.01
N LEU A 757 15.47 -4.36 -4.99
CA LEU A 757 14.49 -3.42 -5.57
C LEU A 757 13.39 -4.17 -6.35
N ASP A 758 13.77 -5.17 -7.14
CA ASP A 758 12.86 -6.00 -7.92
C ASP A 758 11.93 -6.82 -7.01
N LYS A 759 12.51 -7.58 -6.07
CA LYS A 759 11.78 -8.31 -5.02
C LYS A 759 10.82 -7.39 -4.26
N LEU A 760 11.28 -6.21 -3.81
CA LEU A 760 10.47 -5.31 -2.98
C LEU A 760 9.34 -4.64 -3.76
N ALA A 761 9.55 -4.31 -5.05
CA ALA A 761 8.48 -3.86 -5.93
C ALA A 761 7.43 -4.96 -6.16
N THR A 762 7.85 -6.21 -6.40
CA THR A 762 6.93 -7.37 -6.52
C THR A 762 6.14 -7.59 -5.24
N TRP A 763 6.79 -7.61 -4.07
CA TRP A 763 6.11 -7.79 -2.78
C TRP A 763 5.12 -6.67 -2.45
N SER A 764 5.42 -5.41 -2.79
CA SER A 764 4.49 -4.28 -2.52
C SER A 764 3.13 -4.40 -3.23
N VAL A 765 3.01 -5.27 -4.22
CA VAL A 765 1.78 -5.53 -4.97
C VAL A 765 1.32 -6.99 -4.87
N GLY A 766 1.97 -7.79 -4.01
CA GLY A 766 1.57 -9.15 -3.70
C GLY A 766 0.40 -9.23 -2.71
N PRO A 767 -0.24 -10.41 -2.58
CA PRO A 767 -1.39 -10.60 -1.69
C PRO A 767 -1.04 -10.31 -0.21
N GLU A 768 0.20 -10.53 0.22
CA GLU A 768 0.65 -10.26 1.59
C GLU A 768 0.66 -8.77 1.97
N MET A 769 0.39 -7.88 0.99
CA MET A 769 0.27 -6.43 1.16
C MET A 769 -1.13 -5.90 0.82
N GLU A 770 -2.08 -6.76 0.42
CA GLU A 770 -3.47 -6.39 0.09
C GLU A 770 -4.28 -6.08 1.35
N ASP A 771 -4.08 -6.85 2.42
CA ASP A 771 -4.78 -6.72 3.71
C ASP A 771 -4.25 -5.59 4.62
N ARG A 772 -3.25 -4.82 4.15
CA ARG A 772 -2.69 -3.69 4.90
C ARG A 772 -3.75 -2.60 5.07
N ASP A 773 -4.12 -2.30 6.32
CA ASP A 773 -4.93 -1.13 6.67
C ASP A 773 -4.34 -0.29 7.82
N HIS A 774 -3.88 0.92 7.49
CA HIS A 774 -3.47 1.97 8.43
C HIS A 774 -4.59 3.01 8.68
N THR A 775 -5.78 2.80 8.10
CA THR A 775 -6.90 3.75 8.16
C THR A 775 -7.43 3.91 9.59
N ARG A 776 -7.59 2.81 10.34
CA ARG A 776 -8.10 2.85 11.73
C ARG A 776 -7.19 3.63 12.67
N GLU A 777 -5.88 3.42 12.61
CA GLU A 777 -4.91 4.14 13.44
C GLU A 777 -5.04 5.65 13.22
N ARG A 778 -4.96 6.09 11.96
CA ARG A 778 -5.07 7.50 11.59
C ARG A 778 -6.44 8.08 11.89
N TRP A 779 -7.53 7.32 11.70
CA TRP A 779 -8.88 7.74 12.06
C TRP A 779 -9.01 8.01 13.57
N SER A 780 -8.50 7.11 14.41
CA SER A 780 -8.54 7.28 15.87
C SER A 780 -7.76 8.51 16.35
N ALA A 781 -6.62 8.82 15.71
CA ALA A 781 -5.85 10.02 15.98
C ALA A 781 -6.58 11.32 15.58
N VAL A 782 -7.36 11.30 14.49
CA VAL A 782 -8.19 12.45 14.08
C VAL A 782 -9.40 12.65 15.00
N ILE A 783 -10.09 11.58 15.42
CA ILE A 783 -11.20 11.68 16.40
C ILE A 783 -10.70 12.17 17.77
N ALA A 784 -9.49 11.79 18.18
CA ALA A 784 -8.87 12.31 19.39
C ALA A 784 -8.54 13.82 19.34
N SER A 785 -8.59 14.47 18.16
CA SER A 785 -8.34 15.91 18.02
C SER A 785 -9.51 16.73 18.61
N PRO A 786 -9.28 17.57 19.66
CA PRO A 786 -10.34 18.36 20.28
C PRO A 786 -10.97 19.42 19.35
N VAL A 787 -10.28 19.77 18.26
CA VAL A 787 -10.78 20.70 17.23
C VAL A 787 -11.80 19.98 16.34
N PHE A 788 -11.44 18.81 15.81
CA PHE A 788 -12.32 18.01 14.95
C PHE A 788 -13.56 17.53 15.69
N ALA A 789 -13.40 16.99 16.91
CA ALA A 789 -14.51 16.57 17.75
C ALA A 789 -15.51 17.72 18.04
N ARG A 790 -15.04 18.97 18.08
CA ARG A 790 -15.89 20.15 18.27
C ARG A 790 -16.64 20.56 17.00
N GLU A 791 -15.97 20.68 15.86
CA GLU A 791 -16.63 21.00 14.58
C GLU A 791 -17.69 19.95 14.23
N LEU A 792 -17.34 18.66 14.35
CA LEU A 792 -18.26 17.58 14.01
C LEU A 792 -19.41 17.47 15.03
N SER A 793 -19.17 17.71 16.33
CA SER A 793 -20.26 17.78 17.32
C SER A 793 -21.22 18.96 17.09
N GLN A 794 -20.82 19.99 16.35
CA GLN A 794 -21.69 21.11 15.93
C GLN A 794 -22.46 20.82 14.63
N ARG A 795 -21.95 19.93 13.76
CA ARG A 795 -22.60 19.57 12.49
C ARG A 795 -23.49 18.32 12.57
N ILE A 796 -23.21 17.40 13.50
CA ILE A 796 -24.15 16.35 13.90
C ILE A 796 -25.19 16.99 14.85
N SER A 797 -26.15 17.69 14.25
CA SER A 797 -27.27 18.34 14.93
C SER A 797 -28.56 17.51 14.89
N THR A 798 -28.71 16.60 13.93
CA THR A 798 -29.90 15.78 13.71
C THR A 798 -29.71 14.35 14.22
N VAL A 799 -30.74 13.82 14.86
CA VAL A 799 -30.86 12.41 15.27
C VAL A 799 -32.14 11.84 14.66
N GLU A 800 -32.01 10.73 13.94
CA GLU A 800 -33.13 9.91 13.46
C GLU A 800 -33.32 8.74 14.43
N PHE A 801 -34.55 8.42 14.80
CA PHE A 801 -34.85 7.41 15.82
C PHE A 801 -36.19 6.72 15.54
N TYR A 802 -36.36 5.51 16.07
CA TYR A 802 -37.61 4.76 15.94
C TYR A 802 -38.42 4.82 17.25
N TYR A 803 -39.72 5.08 17.13
CA TYR A 803 -40.68 5.14 18.23
C TYR A 803 -41.99 4.47 17.78
N ASP A 804 -42.45 3.44 18.50
CA ASP A 804 -43.62 2.63 18.13
C ASP A 804 -43.58 2.15 16.66
N GLY A 805 -42.41 1.63 16.23
CA GLY A 805 -42.16 1.17 14.86
C GLY A 805 -42.14 2.25 13.78
N ARG A 806 -42.21 3.55 14.14
CA ARG A 806 -42.22 4.68 13.20
C ARG A 806 -40.91 5.47 13.28
N PRO A 807 -40.31 5.86 12.14
CA PRO A 807 -39.17 6.77 12.14
C PRO A 807 -39.62 8.19 12.50
N GLY A 808 -38.83 8.85 13.35
CA GLY A 808 -38.92 10.27 13.67
C GLY A 808 -37.53 10.91 13.62
N SER A 809 -37.49 12.24 13.53
CA SER A 809 -36.23 12.99 13.60
C SER A 809 -36.36 14.18 14.55
N THR A 810 -35.25 14.50 15.22
CA THR A 810 -35.18 15.55 16.24
C THR A 810 -33.77 16.14 16.30
N THR A 811 -33.57 17.23 17.05
CA THR A 811 -32.22 17.71 17.34
C THR A 811 -31.56 16.88 18.44
N LYS A 812 -30.23 16.73 18.34
CA LYS A 812 -29.38 16.07 19.34
C LYS A 812 -29.60 16.60 20.75
N GLU A 813 -29.69 17.91 20.90
CA GLU A 813 -29.95 18.57 22.18
C GLU A 813 -31.31 18.16 22.75
N ARG A 814 -32.35 18.09 21.90
CA ARG A 814 -33.71 17.70 22.32
C ARG A 814 -33.83 16.21 22.63
N PHE A 815 -33.06 15.35 21.95
CA PHE A 815 -33.01 13.92 22.25
C PHE A 815 -32.41 13.68 23.65
N LEU A 816 -31.25 14.29 23.93
CA LEU A 816 -30.55 14.14 25.21
C LEU A 816 -31.18 14.96 26.35
N SER A 817 -31.86 16.07 26.07
CA SER A 817 -32.51 16.90 27.11
C SER A 817 -33.62 16.17 27.86
N THR A 818 -34.14 15.05 27.34
CA THR A 818 -35.06 14.17 28.06
C THR A 818 -34.47 13.64 29.38
N LEU A 819 -33.14 13.51 29.48
CA LEU A 819 -32.44 13.04 30.69
C LEU A 819 -31.56 14.10 31.38
N ARG A 820 -31.27 15.23 30.72
CA ARG A 820 -30.41 16.31 31.26
C ARG A 820 -31.18 17.33 32.13
N GLY A 821 -31.97 16.85 33.09
CA GLY A 821 -32.55 17.68 34.14
C GLY A 821 -31.51 18.01 35.24
N GLU A 822 -31.69 19.12 35.96
CA GLU A 822 -30.73 19.57 36.99
C GLU A 822 -30.69 18.69 38.26
N ASN A 823 -31.67 17.81 38.47
CA ASN A 823 -31.68 16.85 39.58
C ASN A 823 -31.97 15.41 39.08
N PRO A 824 -31.03 14.45 39.22
CA PRO A 824 -31.25 13.05 38.83
C PRO A 824 -32.27 12.32 39.71
N ALA A 825 -32.75 12.94 40.78
CA ALA A 825 -33.80 12.43 41.67
C ALA A 825 -35.17 13.11 41.45
N SER A 826 -35.41 13.74 40.29
CA SER A 826 -36.72 14.31 39.96
C SER A 826 -37.78 13.22 39.72
N GLY A 827 -39.06 13.63 39.76
CA GLY A 827 -40.21 12.75 39.66
C GLY A 827 -40.49 11.90 40.91
N SER A 828 -41.32 10.88 40.74
CA SER A 828 -41.69 9.87 41.74
C SER A 828 -42.11 8.58 41.05
N PHE A 829 -42.18 7.47 41.80
CA PHE A 829 -42.76 6.21 41.33
C PHE A 829 -44.29 6.18 41.46
N LEU A 830 -44.96 5.32 40.69
CA LEU A 830 -46.39 5.04 40.82
C LEU A 830 -46.75 4.60 42.24
N GLN A 831 -47.76 5.24 42.83
CA GLN A 831 -48.25 4.95 44.18
C GLN A 831 -48.79 3.51 44.30
N ASP A 832 -49.34 2.96 43.21
CA ASP A 832 -49.86 1.59 43.19
C ASP A 832 -48.77 0.50 43.22
N ALA A 833 -47.50 0.84 42.98
CA ALA A 833 -46.38 -0.12 43.00
C ALA A 833 -46.05 -0.65 44.40
N VAL A 834 -46.48 0.05 45.47
CA VAL A 834 -46.22 -0.31 46.88
C VAL A 834 -47.45 -0.11 47.77
N SER A 835 -47.42 -0.62 48.99
CA SER A 835 -48.51 -0.44 49.95
C SER A 835 -48.78 1.04 50.26
N THR A 836 -50.01 1.37 50.63
CA THR A 836 -50.38 2.73 51.08
C THR A 836 -49.57 3.18 52.30
N VAL A 837 -49.12 2.23 53.14
CA VAL A 837 -48.16 2.48 54.23
C VAL A 837 -46.82 2.97 53.66
N ALA A 838 -46.25 2.26 52.68
CA ALA A 838 -45.00 2.65 52.03
C ALA A 838 -45.10 3.99 51.27
N VAL A 839 -46.25 4.33 50.68
CA VAL A 839 -46.48 5.66 50.08
C VAL A 839 -46.39 6.75 51.14
N ASN A 840 -47.01 6.55 52.32
CA ASN A 840 -46.93 7.48 53.44
C ASN A 840 -45.49 7.58 54.01
N ASP A 841 -44.77 6.45 54.07
CA ASP A 841 -43.35 6.37 54.46
C ASP A 841 -42.38 6.89 53.37
N ARG A 842 -42.93 7.42 52.25
CA ARG A 842 -42.20 8.03 51.13
C ARG A 842 -41.33 7.07 50.29
N ALA A 843 -41.66 5.78 50.27
CA ALA A 843 -40.95 4.78 49.45
C ALA A 843 -40.98 5.09 47.94
N THR A 844 -42.02 5.78 47.47
CA THR A 844 -42.16 6.23 46.07
C THR A 844 -41.45 7.55 45.77
N THR A 845 -40.83 8.20 46.76
CA THR A 845 -39.93 9.34 46.51
C THR A 845 -38.52 8.85 46.25
N MET A 846 -37.81 9.56 45.38
CA MET A 846 -36.42 9.27 45.05
C MET A 846 -35.48 9.47 46.26
N ASP A 847 -34.33 8.80 46.19
CA ASP A 847 -33.23 8.94 47.14
C ASP A 847 -32.01 9.56 46.46
N GLU A 848 -31.79 10.86 46.72
CA GLU A 848 -30.72 11.68 46.14
C GLU A 848 -29.31 11.14 46.43
N SER A 849 -29.15 10.24 47.40
CA SER A 849 -27.86 9.61 47.73
C SER A 849 -27.45 8.45 46.81
N VAL A 850 -28.38 7.95 45.98
CA VAL A 850 -28.15 6.79 45.09
C VAL A 850 -28.68 6.98 43.66
N CYS A 851 -29.57 7.94 43.41
CA CYS A 851 -29.93 8.35 42.06
C CYS A 851 -28.72 8.93 41.32
N ARG A 852 -28.49 8.50 40.07
CA ARG A 852 -27.28 8.82 39.30
C ARG A 852 -27.55 9.02 37.82
N LEU A 853 -26.86 9.97 37.20
CA LEU A 853 -26.89 10.21 35.76
C LEU A 853 -25.48 9.98 35.20
N ASP A 854 -25.30 8.89 34.46
CA ASP A 854 -24.07 8.57 33.72
C ASP A 854 -24.18 9.16 32.30
N VAL A 855 -23.14 9.84 31.80
CA VAL A 855 -23.12 10.49 30.48
C VAL A 855 -21.73 10.38 29.89
N THR A 856 -21.59 9.72 28.74
CA THR A 856 -20.29 9.64 28.05
C THR A 856 -19.84 11.03 27.62
N ALA A 857 -18.62 11.39 28.03
CA ALA A 857 -18.20 12.78 28.16
C ALA A 857 -18.31 13.60 26.87
N GLU A 858 -18.78 14.84 27.01
CA GLU A 858 -18.53 15.87 26.01
C GLU A 858 -17.08 16.38 26.14
N ASN A 859 -16.40 16.60 25.01
CA ASN A 859 -15.13 17.34 24.96
C ASN A 859 -15.35 18.87 25.12
N THR A 860 -16.34 19.28 25.92
CA THR A 860 -16.70 20.67 26.23
C THR A 860 -16.13 21.06 27.60
N ALA A 861 -15.09 21.90 27.59
CA ALA A 861 -14.44 22.36 28.81
C ALA A 861 -15.30 23.42 29.54
N SER A 862 -16.28 22.98 30.33
CA SER A 862 -17.14 23.83 31.17
C SER A 862 -17.32 23.21 32.58
N PRO A 863 -16.53 23.62 33.58
CA PRO A 863 -16.62 23.08 34.94
C PRO A 863 -17.73 23.75 35.76
N SER A 864 -18.97 23.28 35.62
CA SER A 864 -20.11 23.73 36.45
C SER A 864 -21.22 22.68 36.54
N GLY A 865 -21.06 21.71 37.46
CA GLY A 865 -22.03 20.64 37.72
C GLY A 865 -21.44 19.61 38.69
N TRP A 866 -22.29 18.88 39.41
CA TRP A 866 -21.85 17.84 40.36
C TRP A 866 -21.27 16.62 39.62
N GLY A 867 -20.19 16.02 40.15
CA GLY A 867 -19.60 14.79 39.62
C GLY A 867 -18.50 15.01 38.56
N ALA A 868 -17.30 15.41 39.00
CA ALA A 868 -16.14 15.54 38.13
C ALA A 868 -15.40 14.21 37.94
N ALA A 869 -15.86 13.38 37.00
CA ALA A 869 -15.12 12.20 36.52
C ALA A 869 -13.94 12.63 35.61
N GLU A 870 -12.87 11.83 35.56
CA GLU A 870 -11.71 12.11 34.71
C GLU A 870 -11.98 11.90 33.20
N GLN A 871 -11.25 12.64 32.36
CA GLN A 871 -11.43 12.64 30.90
C GLN A 871 -10.72 11.44 30.24
N THR A 872 -11.42 10.31 30.09
CA THR A 872 -10.84 9.05 29.55
C THR A 872 -11.60 8.38 28.40
N ALA A 873 -12.73 8.94 27.95
CA ALA A 873 -13.52 8.43 26.80
C ALA A 873 -12.86 8.76 25.44
N VAL A 874 -11.82 8.01 25.07
CA VAL A 874 -11.09 8.18 23.79
C VAL A 874 -11.68 7.30 22.69
N GLY A 875 -12.13 7.91 21.59
CA GLY A 875 -12.11 7.26 20.27
C GLY A 875 -13.41 7.13 19.48
N THR A 876 -14.58 7.54 19.99
CA THR A 876 -15.86 7.46 19.26
C THR A 876 -16.68 8.76 19.33
N LEU A 877 -17.60 8.90 18.36
CA LEU A 877 -18.53 10.03 18.23
C LEU A 877 -19.96 9.68 18.68
N THR A 878 -20.24 8.40 18.91
CA THR A 878 -21.43 7.88 19.59
C THR A 878 -21.57 8.45 21.00
N ARG A 879 -22.77 8.84 21.44
CA ARG A 879 -23.00 9.48 22.74
C ARG A 879 -24.18 8.88 23.49
N SER A 880 -23.99 8.61 24.77
CA SER A 880 -24.95 7.96 25.66
C SER A 880 -25.25 8.80 26.90
N ALA A 881 -26.44 8.63 27.44
CA ALA A 881 -26.87 9.08 28.75
C ALA A 881 -27.72 7.99 29.40
N THR A 882 -27.36 7.57 30.61
CA THR A 882 -28.07 6.55 31.39
C THR A 882 -28.41 7.11 32.76
N LEU A 883 -29.69 7.43 32.97
CA LEU A 883 -30.20 7.89 34.25
C LEU A 883 -30.77 6.70 35.01
N VAL A 884 -30.28 6.43 36.22
CA VAL A 884 -30.83 5.41 37.11
C VAL A 884 -31.34 6.07 38.37
N GLN A 885 -32.62 5.84 38.67
CA GLN A 885 -33.30 6.42 39.82
C GLN A 885 -33.72 5.31 40.80
N PHE A 886 -33.42 5.50 42.07
CA PHE A 886 -33.79 4.59 43.15
C PHE A 886 -34.74 5.26 44.14
N GLY A 887 -35.74 4.50 44.58
CA GLY A 887 -36.64 4.91 45.66
C GLY A 887 -35.99 4.76 47.03
N ARG A 888 -36.59 5.43 48.01
CA ARG A 888 -36.24 5.23 49.43
C ARG A 888 -36.49 3.79 49.87
N VAL A 889 -35.67 3.34 50.82
CA VAL A 889 -35.74 1.98 51.37
C VAL A 889 -37.11 1.73 52.04
N THR A 890 -37.72 0.59 51.74
CA THR A 890 -38.98 0.14 52.36
C THR A 890 -38.95 -1.36 52.66
N SER A 891 -39.93 -1.88 53.41
CA SER A 891 -40.01 -3.33 53.71
C SER A 891 -40.52 -4.12 52.49
N LEU A 892 -39.97 -5.34 52.28
CA LEU A 892 -40.47 -6.29 51.27
C LEU A 892 -41.97 -6.56 51.38
N ASN A 893 -42.53 -6.53 52.60
CA ASN A 893 -43.97 -6.69 52.87
C ASN A 893 -44.83 -5.70 52.06
N ASN A 894 -44.28 -4.52 51.71
CA ASN A 894 -44.99 -3.47 51.01
C ASN A 894 -45.16 -3.71 49.50
N LEU A 895 -44.49 -4.72 48.92
CA LEU A 895 -44.71 -5.16 47.54
C LEU A 895 -45.92 -6.11 47.41
N GLY A 896 -46.39 -6.70 48.51
CA GLY A 896 -47.63 -7.47 48.53
C GLY A 896 -48.89 -6.62 48.30
N ALA A 897 -50.04 -7.27 48.16
CA ALA A 897 -51.31 -6.54 48.11
C ALA A 897 -51.64 -5.96 49.49
N GLY A 898 -52.16 -4.73 49.53
CA GLY A 898 -52.58 -4.10 50.78
C GLY A 898 -53.77 -4.83 51.40
N VAL A 899 -53.63 -5.28 52.65
CA VAL A 899 -54.73 -5.90 53.41
C VAL A 899 -55.75 -4.83 53.79
N GLY A 900 -56.74 -4.63 52.93
CA GLY A 900 -57.95 -3.85 53.24
C GLY A 900 -58.87 -4.64 54.17
N GLY A 901 -58.54 -4.71 55.45
CA GLY A 901 -59.34 -5.43 56.44
C GLY A 901 -59.03 -5.02 57.88
N ALA A 902 -60.06 -4.72 58.67
CA ALA A 902 -59.90 -4.43 60.09
C ALA A 902 -59.56 -5.72 60.85
N GLY A 903 -58.30 -5.84 61.27
CA GLY A 903 -57.78 -6.94 62.10
C GLY A 903 -56.86 -6.41 63.18
N THR A 904 -56.97 -6.96 64.39
CA THR A 904 -56.26 -6.50 65.59
C THR A 904 -54.73 -6.54 65.40
N PRO A 905 -53.98 -5.50 65.82
CA PRO A 905 -52.52 -5.54 65.75
C PRO A 905 -51.95 -6.61 66.70
N PRO A 906 -50.85 -7.29 66.32
CA PRO A 906 -50.09 -8.10 67.26
C PRO A 906 -49.45 -7.20 68.33
N THR A 907 -49.53 -7.61 69.59
CA THR A 907 -49.00 -6.84 70.73
C THR A 907 -47.48 -6.84 70.76
N ALA A 908 -46.89 -5.69 71.07
CA ALA A 908 -45.46 -5.57 71.33
C ALA A 908 -45.15 -5.95 72.79
N ASP A 909 -44.62 -7.16 73.01
CA ASP A 909 -43.96 -7.53 74.26
C ASP A 909 -42.43 -7.42 74.09
N ALA A 910 -41.89 -6.26 74.47
CA ALA A 910 -40.45 -6.03 74.52
C ALA A 910 -39.91 -6.42 75.90
N ALA A 911 -39.42 -7.65 76.04
CA ALA A 911 -38.73 -8.11 77.24
C ALA A 911 -37.27 -7.59 77.26
N GLU A 912 -37.01 -6.54 78.02
CA GLU A 912 -35.65 -6.10 78.35
C GLU A 912 -34.94 -7.12 79.24
N THR A 913 -33.72 -7.56 78.90
CA THR A 913 -32.57 -7.85 79.80
C THR A 913 -31.37 -8.38 78.97
N PRO A 914 -30.10 -8.32 79.45
CA PRO A 914 -29.11 -7.54 78.70
C PRO A 914 -28.01 -8.37 78.00
N LEU A 915 -27.20 -7.66 77.21
CA LEU A 915 -25.98 -8.18 76.58
C LEU A 915 -25.02 -8.80 77.63
N PRO A 916 -24.60 -10.08 77.47
CA PRO A 916 -23.48 -10.62 78.21
C PRO A 916 -22.16 -10.07 77.69
N VAL A 917 -21.21 -9.86 78.61
CA VAL A 917 -19.86 -9.33 78.33
C VAL A 917 -19.00 -10.39 77.61
N PHE A 918 -18.06 -9.95 76.77
CA PHE A 918 -17.01 -10.80 76.20
C PHE A 918 -16.17 -11.47 77.30
N GLU A 919 -16.24 -12.80 77.40
CA GLU A 919 -15.36 -13.61 78.24
C GLU A 919 -14.44 -14.45 77.33
N ALA A 920 -13.13 -14.36 77.55
CA ALA A 920 -12.13 -14.93 76.64
C ALA A 920 -11.66 -16.31 77.15
N PRO A 921 -11.83 -17.41 76.37
CA PRO A 921 -11.32 -18.72 76.75
C PRO A 921 -9.78 -18.75 76.80
N SER A 922 -9.23 -19.27 77.89
CA SER A 922 -7.79 -19.36 78.15
C SER A 922 -7.11 -20.49 77.35
N PHE A 923 -5.82 -20.32 77.07
CA PHE A 923 -4.98 -21.36 76.48
C PHE A 923 -4.83 -22.58 77.42
N GLU A 924 -4.99 -23.79 76.87
CA GLU A 924 -4.40 -25.02 77.43
C GLU A 924 -3.37 -25.61 76.46
N THR A 925 -2.23 -26.03 76.99
CA THR A 925 -1.14 -26.75 76.32
C THR A 925 -0.32 -27.52 77.37
N PRO A 926 0.49 -28.52 77.00
CA PRO A 926 0.45 -29.40 75.82
C PRO A 926 0.46 -30.90 76.21
N SER A 927 0.48 -31.80 75.22
CA SER A 927 1.24 -33.05 75.40
C SER A 927 1.97 -33.44 74.11
N PHE A 928 3.23 -33.87 74.26
CA PHE A 928 4.14 -34.19 73.16
C PHE A 928 4.34 -35.70 73.10
N ARG A 929 4.27 -36.32 71.91
CA ARG A 929 4.82 -37.66 71.69
C ARG A 929 5.23 -37.88 70.24
N ALA A 930 6.37 -38.55 70.07
CA ALA A 930 7.03 -38.85 68.80
C ALA A 930 7.95 -40.08 69.03
N PRO A 931 8.59 -40.66 68.00
CA PRO A 931 8.11 -40.90 66.63
C PRO A 931 8.19 -42.40 66.28
N ALA A 932 7.81 -42.78 65.06
CA ALA A 932 8.21 -44.04 64.42
C ALA A 932 8.35 -43.85 62.90
N THR A 933 9.22 -44.63 62.26
CA THR A 933 9.62 -44.47 60.84
C THR A 933 9.42 -45.80 60.06
N PRO A 934 9.84 -45.96 58.79
CA PRO A 934 8.95 -46.35 57.70
C PRO A 934 9.07 -47.83 57.28
N GLU A 935 8.30 -48.25 56.26
CA GLU A 935 8.80 -49.25 55.30
C GLU A 935 8.21 -49.08 53.89
N HIS A 936 8.96 -49.56 52.88
CA HIS A 936 8.66 -49.46 51.44
C HIS A 936 7.87 -50.67 50.92
N ARG A 937 7.16 -50.50 49.78
CA ARG A 937 7.47 -51.31 48.57
C ARG A 937 6.98 -50.69 47.26
N GLU A 938 7.71 -51.02 46.19
CA GLU A 938 7.55 -50.53 44.81
C GLU A 938 6.90 -51.59 43.87
N PRO A 939 6.51 -51.23 42.63
CA PRO A 939 5.63 -52.03 41.77
C PRO A 939 6.30 -52.77 40.60
N GLU A 940 5.60 -53.78 40.07
CA GLU A 940 5.83 -54.48 38.79
C GLU A 940 4.53 -55.21 38.37
N GLN A 941 4.24 -55.60 37.12
CA GLN A 941 4.61 -55.07 35.79
C GLN A 941 3.68 -55.73 34.72
N ASN A 942 3.17 -54.95 33.76
CA ASN A 942 3.16 -55.26 32.30
C ASN A 942 2.22 -56.34 31.65
N ARG A 943 1.83 -56.04 30.39
CA ARG A 943 1.42 -56.91 29.25
C ARG A 943 0.12 -57.76 29.24
N GLY A 944 -0.65 -57.59 28.15
CA GLY A 944 -1.59 -58.60 27.62
C GLY A 944 -2.51 -58.08 26.49
N ARG A 945 -2.25 -58.41 25.21
CA ARG A 945 -3.15 -58.16 24.06
C ARG A 945 -3.90 -59.43 23.67
N HIS A 946 -5.19 -59.33 23.32
CA HIS A 946 -6.02 -60.12 22.37
C HIS A 946 -7.49 -59.64 22.53
N ALA A 947 -8.46 -59.78 21.62
CA ALA A 947 -8.53 -59.90 20.15
C ALA A 947 -10.01 -59.64 19.73
N ALA A 948 -10.29 -59.28 18.48
CA ALA A 948 -11.65 -59.24 17.89
C ALA A 948 -12.14 -60.68 17.53
N PRO A 949 -13.41 -60.98 17.10
CA PRO A 949 -14.42 -60.09 16.50
C PRO A 949 -15.91 -60.34 16.87
N ALA A 950 -16.84 -59.53 16.30
CA ALA A 950 -18.21 -59.95 15.90
C ALA A 950 -18.90 -58.91 14.98
N GLU A 951 -19.91 -59.36 14.24
CA GLU A 951 -20.81 -58.61 13.34
C GLU A 951 -21.95 -57.89 14.14
N ASN A 952 -22.97 -57.18 13.61
CA ASN A 952 -23.64 -57.19 12.28
C ASN A 952 -24.38 -55.82 12.00
N PRO A 953 -25.47 -55.65 11.18
CA PRO A 953 -25.47 -54.62 10.12
C PRO A 953 -26.59 -53.55 10.17
N PHE A 954 -26.55 -52.55 9.27
CA PHE A 954 -27.72 -51.93 8.63
C PHE A 954 -27.38 -51.15 7.33
N GLN A 955 -28.41 -50.83 6.53
CA GLN A 955 -28.42 -50.03 5.28
C GLN A 955 -29.42 -48.85 5.47
N THR A 956 -29.67 -47.83 4.61
CA THR A 956 -29.59 -47.54 3.15
C THR A 956 -29.44 -46.00 2.96
N THR A 957 -29.09 -45.34 1.84
CA THR A 957 -28.58 -45.62 0.45
C THR A 957 -28.08 -44.27 -0.15
N ASP A 958 -27.70 -44.26 -1.43
CA ASP A 958 -27.66 -43.11 -2.37
C ASP A 958 -26.48 -42.10 -2.29
N GLY A 959 -26.06 -41.61 -3.47
CA GLY A 959 -24.86 -40.80 -3.71
C GLY A 959 -25.13 -39.40 -4.31
N PRO A 960 -24.41 -38.90 -5.34
CA PRO A 960 -23.57 -39.61 -6.31
C PRO A 960 -22.09 -39.15 -6.41
N SER A 961 -21.36 -39.77 -7.33
CA SER A 961 -19.91 -39.67 -7.57
C SER A 961 -19.42 -38.40 -8.32
N THR A 962 -18.24 -37.91 -7.95
CA THR A 962 -17.33 -37.11 -8.82
C THR A 962 -16.31 -37.99 -9.56
N PRO A 963 -15.83 -37.60 -10.76
CA PRO A 963 -14.88 -38.38 -11.55
C PRO A 963 -13.41 -38.10 -11.18
N GLN A 964 -12.57 -39.14 -11.18
CA GLN A 964 -11.11 -39.01 -11.14
C GLN A 964 -10.53 -38.80 -12.55
N PHE A 965 -9.49 -37.97 -12.66
CA PHE A 965 -8.60 -37.92 -13.83
C PHE A 965 -7.37 -38.83 -13.59
N PRO A 966 -6.73 -39.36 -14.66
CA PRO A 966 -5.68 -40.36 -14.56
C PRO A 966 -4.29 -39.78 -14.25
N ASP A 967 -3.39 -40.63 -13.78
CA ASP A 967 -2.01 -40.30 -13.38
C ASP A 967 -1.13 -39.78 -14.53
N GLY A 968 -0.26 -38.83 -14.21
CA GLY A 968 0.83 -38.38 -15.08
C GLY A 968 2.10 -39.25 -14.91
N PRO A 969 2.98 -39.31 -15.92
CA PRO A 969 4.15 -40.18 -15.88
C PRO A 969 5.26 -39.68 -14.95
N ASP A 970 5.96 -40.65 -14.36
CA ASP A 970 7.17 -40.51 -13.55
C ASP A 970 8.36 -39.99 -14.39
N TRP A 971 9.17 -39.11 -13.81
CA TRP A 971 10.30 -38.41 -14.47
C TRP A 971 11.69 -38.76 -13.91
N ASP A 972 11.80 -39.65 -12.91
CA ASP A 972 13.08 -40.04 -12.30
C ASP A 972 13.94 -41.01 -13.17
N SER A 973 13.97 -40.78 -14.49
CA SER A 973 14.80 -41.57 -15.42
C SER A 973 15.38 -40.77 -16.60
N LEU A 974 16.33 -39.88 -16.32
CA LEU A 974 17.40 -39.49 -17.28
C LEU A 974 18.60 -38.86 -16.56
N ILE A 975 19.70 -39.63 -16.48
CA ILE A 975 21.08 -39.19 -16.14
C ILE A 975 21.96 -39.47 -17.36
#